data_AF-A0A8C1W177-F1
#
_entry.id   AF-A0A8C1W177-F1
#
_cell.length_a   1.000
_cell.length_b   1.000
_cell.length_c   1.000
_cell.angle_alpha   90.00
_cell.angle_beta   90.00
_cell.angle_gamma   90.00
#
_symmetry.space_group_name_H-M   'P 1'
#
loop_
_entity.id
_entity.type
_entity.pdbx_description
1 polymer ?
#
loop_
_entity_poly.entity_id
_entity_poly.type
_entity_poly.pdbx_seq_one_letter_code
_entity_poly.pdbx_strand_id
1 'polypeptide(L)'
;MFYRDNDTVFLVRGELHNRGSVCLRFQERIPEEYTFTPTTGEIPHTWSHVNPCLLLRLGFDFGLPPWGEAPGAGSFEVRRDSEDLGYPRGKHFALGTLGYKPPWAGGQRSSTMDYLVGIFLLLCGVALPGRVAPQHTKENVPRLKLSYKEMLESSNLVTFTGLANSSGYDTFLMDEERGRLLVGAEDHVFSFDLVNINRDVKQIAWPATPSKRDECKWAGKDLGKDCSNFVRVLQPYNQTHIYICGTGAFHPICSYLEIGKRAEDNIFRLDANYFENGRGKSPYDPKMQSSSLLIDGELYSGTSADFMGRDFAIFRTLGSHHPIRTEQHDSRWLNDPRFLGIHLIPESDNPEDDKIFLFFKENAMDGEHTGKATISRIGQLCKNDMGGHRSLINKWTTFLKAKLTCSVPGLSGIDTHFDELQDVFLMSAKDPKNPVIYAVFTTSSNIFRGSAICMYSMADIRRVFLGPYAHRDGPNYQWVPFQGRVPYPRPGTCPSKTFGGFDSTKDLPDDVITFARLHPAMYNPVQPMGGKPIVVRTNVEYQFTQLVVDRVEAEDGQYDVMFIGTDLGTVLKVVTIPRESWHDLEEVVLEEMTVFREPTPITAMELSTKQQQLYLGSDLGISQMPLHRCEVYGKACAECCLARDPYCAWDGTECSRYFPTAKRRTRRQDIRNGDPLSQCSDLHHNDDLEGYSSVEERSVYGVENSSMFLECSPKSQRALIYWQLQRPNDERKHEIVIDERLSLTGQGLLIRSLTQADSGVYHCHAVEHGFIQPLQRIHLQVIPAQRVGELLLRASTNDKDPSPKHKLWYRDFMSLLEHPDLNSVDEFCERVWKREKKPKGKKTPRVNPAAGVGTKTDKTPQTTAQTLQNLTQRTQNTPKVPINPTVQILPKSTGLQRSQIPGSTVNTESQSIKPDTQSTQKVQSPPESQRAQPNQGKRGTQTSQRGPPNTAKWKQLQENKRGRNRRTHEQQRPPRSV
;
A
#
# COMPACT_ATOMS: atom_id res chain seq x y z
N MET A 1 27.85 -4.44 8.16
CA MET A 1 27.11 -5.63 7.63
C MET A 1 27.77 -6.87 8.18
N PHE A 2 27.00 -7.94 8.42
CA PHE A 2 27.54 -9.28 8.60
C PHE A 2 27.40 -10.03 7.28
N TYR A 3 28.48 -10.64 6.80
CA TYR A 3 28.45 -11.64 5.74
C TYR A 3 28.79 -12.98 6.40
N ARG A 4 28.11 -14.05 6.02
CA ARG A 4 28.33 -15.39 6.59
C ARG A 4 28.65 -16.37 5.49
N ASP A 5 29.90 -16.80 5.47
CA ASP A 5 30.33 -18.03 4.79
C ASP A 5 31.15 -18.86 5.80
N ASN A 6 31.35 -20.14 5.50
CA ASN A 6 30.81 -21.16 6.41
C ASN A 6 31.57 -21.44 7.73
N ASP A 7 32.66 -20.72 8.06
CA ASP A 7 33.38 -20.89 9.35
C ASP A 7 34.14 -19.64 9.88
N THR A 8 33.76 -18.41 9.51
CA THR A 8 34.40 -17.20 10.11
C THR A 8 33.45 -15.99 10.20
N VAL A 9 33.58 -15.19 11.27
CA VAL A 9 32.78 -13.97 11.50
C VAL A 9 33.65 -12.73 11.40
N PHE A 10 33.42 -11.90 10.37
CA PHE A 10 34.11 -10.61 10.19
C PHE A 10 33.27 -9.45 10.73
N LEU A 11 33.91 -8.58 11.54
CA LEU A 11 33.25 -7.45 12.20
C LEU A 11 33.66 -6.12 11.54
N VAL A 12 32.91 -5.72 10.51
CA VAL A 12 33.19 -4.50 9.74
C VAL A 12 32.51 -3.28 10.37
N ARG A 13 33.31 -2.39 10.97
CA ARG A 13 32.89 -1.07 11.48
C ARG A 13 33.41 0.03 10.55
N GLY A 14 32.53 0.68 9.81
CA GLY A 14 32.86 1.80 8.92
C GLY A 14 32.23 3.10 9.40
N GLU A 15 33.02 4.18 9.41
CA GLU A 15 32.53 5.54 9.62
C GLU A 15 32.46 6.28 8.28
N LEU A 16 31.34 6.96 8.01
CA LEU A 16 31.10 7.68 6.77
C LEU A 16 31.70 9.09 6.85
N HIS A 17 32.67 9.38 5.99
CA HIS A 17 33.10 10.75 5.71
C HIS A 17 33.02 11.07 4.21
N ASN A 18 32.68 12.32 3.91
CA ASN A 18 32.26 12.76 2.58
C ASN A 18 33.40 12.72 1.54
N ARG A 19 33.06 12.28 0.31
CA ARG A 19 33.88 12.22 -0.93
C ARG A 19 34.80 10.98 -1.12
N GLY A 20 34.19 9.87 -1.50
CA GLY A 20 34.54 9.21 -2.78
C GLY A 20 35.91 8.55 -2.94
N SER A 21 36.21 7.54 -2.14
CA SER A 21 36.99 6.33 -2.51
C SER A 21 36.89 5.31 -1.38
N VAL A 22 36.84 4.01 -1.68
CA VAL A 22 36.81 2.93 -0.67
C VAL A 22 37.94 1.96 -0.93
N CYS A 23 38.89 1.88 0.00
CA CYS A 23 39.89 0.82 0.07
C CYS A 23 39.66 0.01 1.36
N LEU A 24 39.41 -1.29 1.22
CA LEU A 24 39.29 -2.21 2.35
C LEU A 24 40.67 -2.81 2.64
N ARG A 25 41.21 -2.58 3.85
CA ARG A 25 42.46 -3.21 4.32
C ARG A 25 42.10 -4.35 5.27
N PHE A 26 42.25 -5.59 4.81
CA PHE A 26 42.29 -6.74 5.69
C PHE A 26 43.60 -6.72 6.48
N GLN A 27 43.54 -7.05 7.77
CA GLN A 27 44.72 -7.19 8.61
C GLN A 27 44.50 -8.41 9.50
N GLU A 28 45.22 -9.49 9.22
CA GLU A 28 45.36 -10.58 10.18
C GLU A 28 46.03 -10.07 11.45
N ARG A 29 45.57 -10.52 12.61
CA ARG A 29 46.22 -10.24 13.89
C ARG A 29 46.00 -11.43 14.81
N ILE A 30 47.03 -12.28 14.90
CA ILE A 30 47.12 -13.36 15.88
C ILE A 30 47.13 -12.71 17.28
N PRO A 31 46.24 -13.08 18.20
CA PRO A 31 46.32 -12.64 19.60
C PRO A 31 47.27 -13.55 20.37
N GLU A 32 48.35 -12.99 20.92
CA GLU A 32 49.14 -13.64 21.96
C GLU A 32 48.40 -13.60 23.32
N GLU A 33 48.87 -14.43 24.26
CA GLU A 33 48.20 -14.72 25.52
C GLU A 33 48.09 -13.52 26.48
N TYR A 34 46.99 -13.44 27.23
CA TYR A 34 46.95 -12.75 28.51
C TYR A 34 46.19 -13.57 29.56
N THR A 35 46.95 -14.15 30.48
CA THR A 35 46.44 -14.87 31.66
C THR A 35 45.83 -13.91 32.68
N PHE A 36 44.70 -14.29 33.29
CA PHE A 36 44.26 -13.72 34.57
C PHE A 36 43.81 -14.83 35.53
N THR A 37 44.19 -14.69 36.81
CA THR A 37 43.95 -15.66 37.87
C THR A 37 42.60 -15.43 38.58
N PRO A 38 41.87 -16.50 38.97
CA PRO A 38 40.64 -16.36 39.74
C PRO A 38 40.91 -16.19 41.25
N THR A 39 40.05 -15.42 41.93
CA THR A 39 39.95 -15.38 43.39
C THR A 39 38.69 -16.10 43.87
N THR A 40 38.71 -16.59 45.11
CA THR A 40 37.78 -17.61 45.64
C THR A 40 36.63 -17.04 46.48
N GLY A 41 35.47 -17.71 46.47
CA GLY A 41 34.33 -17.46 47.37
C GLY A 41 33.16 -18.43 47.08
N GLU A 42 32.44 -18.92 48.11
CA GLU A 42 31.66 -20.16 48.03
C GLU A 42 30.11 -20.00 48.14
N ILE A 43 29.41 -20.62 47.18
CA ILE A 43 28.29 -21.61 47.30
C ILE A 43 27.57 -21.72 48.67
N PRO A 44 26.22 -21.63 48.71
CA PRO A 44 25.32 -22.81 48.66
C PRO A 44 24.25 -22.74 47.54
N HIS A 45 24.11 -23.74 46.65
CA HIS A 45 23.20 -24.92 46.71
C HIS A 45 21.69 -24.58 46.61
N THR A 46 20.86 -25.19 45.74
CA THR A 46 20.81 -26.54 45.10
C THR A 46 20.37 -26.45 43.61
N TRP A 47 21.00 -27.17 42.65
CA TRP A 47 20.64 -28.48 42.05
C TRP A 47 19.22 -28.54 41.40
N SER A 48 18.99 -29.10 40.19
CA SER A 48 19.79 -30.08 39.40
C SER A 48 19.62 -30.02 37.85
N HIS A 49 20.75 -30.20 37.15
CA HIS A 49 21.06 -31.02 35.95
C HIS A 49 19.96 -31.69 35.05
N VAL A 50 20.14 -31.98 33.73
CA VAL A 50 21.13 -31.52 32.68
C VAL A 50 20.85 -32.13 31.26
N ASN A 51 21.23 -31.43 30.16
CA ASN A 51 21.62 -31.92 28.80
C ASN A 51 20.63 -32.79 27.94
N PRO A 52 20.95 -33.12 26.66
CA PRO A 52 22.05 -32.68 25.77
C PRO A 52 21.61 -32.10 24.39
N CYS A 53 22.62 -31.72 23.58
CA CYS A 53 22.51 -31.06 22.28
C CYS A 53 22.52 -32.00 21.03
N LEU A 54 22.12 -31.38 19.89
CA LEU A 54 22.76 -31.45 18.54
C LEU A 54 22.50 -32.58 17.51
N LEU A 55 22.14 -32.12 16.29
CA LEU A 55 22.64 -32.47 14.93
C LEU A 55 22.83 -33.93 14.46
N LEU A 56 22.27 -34.27 13.29
CA LEU A 56 23.01 -34.29 12.00
C LEU A 56 22.11 -34.48 10.75
N ARG A 57 22.71 -34.51 9.54
CA ARG A 57 22.04 -34.51 8.22
C ARG A 57 22.85 -35.33 7.18
N LEU A 58 22.17 -36.12 6.33
CA LEU A 58 22.67 -36.81 5.09
C LEU A 58 23.71 -37.96 5.27
N GLY A 59 23.68 -38.98 4.39
CA GLY A 59 24.85 -39.88 4.17
C GLY A 59 24.63 -41.37 3.79
N PHE A 60 24.01 -41.68 2.64
CA PHE A 60 24.27 -42.83 1.74
C PHE A 60 24.71 -44.25 2.24
N ASP A 61 23.87 -45.24 1.88
CA ASP A 61 24.17 -46.50 1.12
C ASP A 61 24.51 -47.88 1.75
N PHE A 62 24.07 -48.92 1.00
CA PHE A 62 24.36 -50.38 1.03
C PHE A 62 24.15 -51.27 2.29
N GLY A 63 23.41 -52.39 2.13
CA GLY A 63 23.56 -53.62 2.96
C GLY A 63 22.27 -54.39 3.34
N LEU A 64 22.18 -55.70 3.04
CA LEU A 64 21.12 -56.65 3.45
C LEU A 64 21.77 -57.90 4.10
N PRO A 65 21.05 -58.78 4.86
CA PRO A 65 19.88 -58.57 5.73
C PRO A 65 20.19 -58.80 7.24
N PRO A 66 20.38 -60.01 7.85
CA PRO A 66 19.63 -61.29 7.86
C PRO A 66 19.15 -61.81 9.26
N TRP A 67 17.88 -62.24 9.36
CA TRP A 67 17.32 -63.34 10.20
C TRP A 67 17.36 -63.31 11.76
N GLY A 68 16.45 -64.07 12.40
CA GLY A 68 16.34 -64.32 13.86
C GLY A 68 15.12 -63.68 14.54
N GLU A 69 13.89 -64.17 14.33
CA GLU A 69 13.18 -65.23 15.10
C GLU A 69 12.43 -64.76 16.37
N ALA A 70 11.36 -65.49 16.72
CA ALA A 70 10.36 -65.18 17.77
C ALA A 70 10.43 -66.24 18.92
N PRO A 71 9.43 -66.58 19.78
CA PRO A 71 7.99 -66.26 19.82
C PRO A 71 7.40 -65.87 21.21
N GLY A 72 6.07 -65.69 21.30
CA GLY A 72 5.32 -65.52 22.56
C GLY A 72 4.13 -64.55 22.45
N ALA A 73 3.06 -64.86 21.70
CA ALA A 73 1.92 -65.71 22.07
C ALA A 73 0.89 -65.02 23.01
N GLY A 74 -0.32 -64.75 22.48
CA GLY A 74 -1.46 -64.18 23.20
C GLY A 74 -2.67 -64.00 22.27
N SER A 75 -3.70 -64.84 22.42
CA SER A 75 -4.79 -65.02 21.46
C SER A 75 -6.17 -64.61 21.99
N PHE A 76 -7.01 -63.99 21.16
CA PHE A 76 -8.49 -64.08 21.13
C PHE A 76 -8.95 -63.40 19.83
N GLU A 77 -9.16 -64.12 18.73
CA GLU A 77 -10.42 -64.81 18.34
C GLU A 77 -11.65 -63.89 18.28
N VAL A 78 -12.11 -63.64 17.05
CA VAL A 78 -13.40 -62.98 16.74
C VAL A 78 -14.29 -64.01 16.05
N ARG A 79 -15.53 -64.19 16.53
CA ARG A 79 -16.54 -65.10 15.96
C ARG A 79 -17.66 -64.33 15.25
N ARG A 80 -18.51 -65.05 14.51
CA ARG A 80 -19.39 -64.55 13.44
C ARG A 80 -20.87 -64.84 13.76
N ASP A 81 -21.75 -64.46 12.81
CA ASP A 81 -23.13 -64.95 12.58
C ASP A 81 -24.23 -64.30 13.45
N SER A 82 -25.51 -64.23 13.06
CA SER A 82 -26.20 -64.04 11.75
C SER A 82 -27.71 -63.76 12.01
N GLU A 83 -28.46 -63.31 10.99
CA GLU A 83 -29.93 -63.59 10.80
C GLU A 83 -30.96 -62.99 11.81
N ASP A 84 -32.26 -62.73 11.50
CA ASP A 84 -33.04 -62.65 10.23
C ASP A 84 -34.40 -61.89 10.42
N LEU A 85 -35.17 -61.69 9.32
CA LEU A 85 -36.62 -61.35 9.20
C LEU A 85 -37.09 -59.90 9.54
N GLY A 86 -38.03 -59.26 8.83
CA GLY A 86 -38.84 -59.72 7.67
C GLY A 86 -39.64 -58.61 6.91
N TYR A 87 -40.38 -59.02 5.87
CA TYR A 87 -41.10 -58.24 4.81
C TYR A 87 -42.47 -57.62 5.25
N PRO A 88 -43.28 -56.82 4.46
CA PRO A 88 -43.41 -56.85 2.97
C PRO A 88 -43.79 -55.58 2.11
N ARG A 89 -43.36 -55.59 0.83
CA ARG A 89 -44.01 -55.11 -0.44
C ARG A 89 -44.33 -53.60 -0.67
N GLY A 90 -44.13 -53.02 -1.88
CA GLY A 90 -43.42 -53.48 -3.10
C GLY A 90 -43.89 -52.86 -4.45
N LYS A 91 -43.20 -53.22 -5.57
CA LYS A 91 -43.50 -53.03 -7.02
C LYS A 91 -43.29 -51.61 -7.65
N HIS A 92 -42.92 -51.41 -8.93
CA HIS A 92 -42.70 -52.28 -10.13
C HIS A 92 -41.64 -51.67 -11.12
N PHE A 93 -40.69 -52.49 -11.65
CA PHE A 93 -40.18 -52.65 -13.06
C PHE A 93 -39.83 -51.43 -14.00
N ALA A 94 -38.91 -51.47 -15.00
CA ALA A 94 -38.12 -52.54 -15.68
C ALA A 94 -36.82 -52.05 -16.43
N LEU A 95 -35.84 -52.97 -16.60
CA LEU A 95 -34.84 -53.26 -17.69
C LEU A 95 -34.19 -52.14 -18.58
N GLY A 96 -32.99 -52.31 -19.17
CA GLY A 96 -32.04 -53.45 -19.21
C GLY A 96 -30.82 -53.22 -20.16
N THR A 97 -29.89 -54.19 -20.30
CA THR A 97 -28.58 -54.05 -21.01
C THR A 97 -28.14 -55.29 -21.83
N LEU A 98 -27.34 -55.11 -22.90
CA LEU A 98 -26.60 -56.11 -23.72
C LEU A 98 -25.71 -55.37 -24.76
N GLY A 99 -24.57 -55.87 -25.30
CA GLY A 99 -23.66 -56.95 -24.85
C GLY A 99 -23.22 -57.98 -25.92
N TYR A 100 -22.27 -57.67 -26.84
CA TYR A 100 -21.73 -58.64 -27.83
C TYR A 100 -20.24 -58.47 -28.23
N LYS A 101 -19.65 -59.51 -28.85
CA LYS A 101 -18.21 -59.67 -29.24
C LYS A 101 -18.08 -60.42 -30.62
N PRO A 102 -16.91 -60.86 -31.15
CA PRO A 102 -16.52 -60.67 -32.57
C PRO A 102 -16.42 -61.96 -33.43
N PRO A 103 -15.94 -61.86 -34.70
CA PRO A 103 -15.30 -63.01 -35.37
C PRO A 103 -14.00 -62.76 -36.18
N TRP A 104 -13.08 -63.74 -36.09
CA TRP A 104 -12.28 -64.49 -37.12
C TRP A 104 -12.00 -63.92 -38.55
N ALA A 105 -10.94 -64.28 -39.31
CA ALA A 105 -9.60 -64.89 -39.06
C ALA A 105 -8.74 -65.01 -40.37
N GLY A 106 -7.40 -65.12 -40.27
CA GLY A 106 -6.44 -65.55 -41.34
C GLY A 106 -5.86 -64.44 -42.25
N GLY A 107 -4.67 -64.57 -42.89
CA GLY A 107 -3.60 -65.59 -42.78
C GLY A 107 -2.42 -65.39 -43.78
N GLN A 108 -1.33 -66.19 -43.60
CA GLN A 108 -0.13 -66.38 -44.47
C GLN A 108 1.03 -65.35 -44.49
N ARG A 109 2.19 -65.83 -44.99
CA ARG A 109 3.58 -65.32 -44.82
C ARG A 109 4.17 -64.70 -46.10
N SER A 110 5.11 -63.76 -45.96
CA SER A 110 6.55 -63.94 -46.28
C SER A 110 7.23 -62.72 -46.94
N SER A 111 8.47 -62.42 -46.51
CA SER A 111 9.39 -61.40 -47.05
C SER A 111 8.93 -59.93 -46.97
N THR A 112 9.81 -58.92 -46.93
CA THR A 112 11.28 -58.92 -46.98
C THR A 112 11.87 -57.96 -45.94
N MET A 113 13.13 -58.16 -45.55
CA MET A 113 13.91 -57.12 -44.86
C MET A 113 14.11 -55.93 -45.81
N ASP A 114 13.84 -54.71 -45.33
CA ASP A 114 14.45 -53.44 -45.78
C ASP A 114 13.92 -52.25 -44.95
N TYR A 115 12.64 -52.29 -44.55
CA TYR A 115 11.96 -51.19 -43.83
C TYR A 115 12.47 -50.85 -42.42
N LEU A 116 13.35 -51.68 -41.82
CA LEU A 116 13.81 -51.47 -40.43
C LEU A 116 15.01 -50.50 -40.30
N VAL A 117 15.77 -50.26 -41.36
CA VAL A 117 16.93 -49.33 -41.31
C VAL A 117 16.46 -47.87 -41.29
N GLY A 118 15.40 -47.54 -42.03
CA GLY A 118 14.83 -46.18 -42.08
C GLY A 118 14.18 -45.72 -40.76
N ILE A 119 13.66 -46.65 -39.96
CA ILE A 119 12.97 -46.33 -38.69
C ILE A 119 13.98 -46.04 -37.56
N PHE A 120 15.13 -46.74 -37.55
CA PHE A 120 16.14 -46.53 -36.49
C PHE A 120 16.81 -45.15 -36.58
N LEU A 121 17.09 -44.66 -37.79
CA LEU A 121 17.64 -43.30 -37.99
C LEU A 121 16.64 -42.19 -37.62
N LEU A 122 15.33 -42.47 -37.69
CA LEU A 122 14.27 -41.53 -37.30
C LEU A 122 14.03 -41.48 -35.78
N LEU A 123 14.42 -42.52 -35.03
CA LEU A 123 14.29 -42.59 -33.56
C LEU A 123 15.55 -42.20 -32.78
N CYS A 124 16.73 -42.20 -33.42
CA CYS A 124 17.97 -41.69 -32.81
C CYS A 124 18.27 -40.20 -33.10
N GLY A 125 17.41 -39.52 -33.88
CA GLY A 125 17.67 -38.15 -34.38
C GLY A 125 17.36 -36.99 -33.43
N VAL A 126 16.68 -37.21 -32.30
CA VAL A 126 16.20 -36.14 -31.39
C VAL A 126 16.60 -36.42 -29.94
N ALA A 127 17.91 -36.39 -29.69
CA ALA A 127 18.48 -36.60 -28.35
C ALA A 127 19.71 -35.71 -28.06
N LEU A 128 19.70 -34.46 -28.52
CA LEU A 128 20.55 -33.42 -27.94
C LEU A 128 19.83 -32.81 -26.73
N PRO A 129 20.27 -33.06 -25.48
CA PRO A 129 19.75 -32.34 -24.32
C PRO A 129 20.35 -30.93 -24.32
N GLY A 130 19.78 -30.04 -25.13
CA GLY A 130 19.98 -28.61 -24.98
C GLY A 130 19.59 -28.24 -23.56
N ARG A 131 20.58 -27.86 -22.73
CA ARG A 131 20.39 -27.49 -21.31
C ARG A 131 19.73 -26.12 -21.22
N VAL A 132 18.47 -26.04 -21.64
CA VAL A 132 17.52 -25.08 -21.08
C VAL A 132 17.33 -25.51 -19.63
N ALA A 133 18.19 -24.99 -18.75
CA ALA A 133 17.95 -25.06 -17.32
C ALA A 133 16.55 -24.48 -17.05
N PRO A 134 15.75 -25.08 -16.14
CA PRO A 134 14.44 -24.54 -15.83
C PRO A 134 14.62 -23.12 -15.26
N GLN A 135 14.38 -22.12 -16.09
CA GLN A 135 14.34 -20.74 -15.66
C GLN A 135 13.17 -20.64 -14.68
N HIS A 136 13.47 -20.43 -13.40
CA HIS A 136 12.46 -19.97 -12.47
C HIS A 136 11.87 -18.69 -13.06
N THR A 137 10.59 -18.77 -13.45
CA THR A 137 9.82 -17.61 -13.84
C THR A 137 9.85 -16.62 -12.68
N LYS A 138 10.31 -15.39 -12.95
CA LYS A 138 10.35 -14.29 -11.97
C LYS A 138 8.94 -13.71 -11.75
N GLU A 139 7.99 -14.59 -11.45
CA GLU A 139 6.64 -14.22 -11.05
C GLU A 139 6.73 -13.31 -9.82
N ASN A 140 5.87 -12.29 -9.79
CA ASN A 140 5.77 -11.27 -8.73
C ASN A 140 6.98 -10.31 -8.54
N VAL A 141 7.98 -10.33 -9.42
CA VAL A 141 9.02 -9.27 -9.48
C VAL A 141 8.44 -7.99 -10.13
N PRO A 142 8.66 -6.78 -9.57
CA PRO A 142 8.25 -5.53 -10.20
C PRO A 142 8.87 -5.36 -11.58
N ARG A 143 8.13 -4.89 -12.59
CA ARG A 143 8.71 -4.63 -13.91
C ARG A 143 9.78 -3.53 -13.81
N LEU A 144 9.43 -2.38 -13.22
CA LEU A 144 10.37 -1.30 -12.91
C LEU A 144 10.63 -1.18 -11.41
N LYS A 145 11.86 -0.87 -11.02
CA LYS A 145 12.21 -0.49 -9.63
C LYS A 145 12.92 0.86 -9.67
N LEU A 146 12.38 1.86 -8.99
CA LEU A 146 12.85 3.24 -9.01
C LEU A 146 13.29 3.67 -7.60
N SER A 147 14.55 4.06 -7.47
CA SER A 147 15.08 4.61 -6.23
C SER A 147 14.54 6.02 -5.96
N TYR A 148 14.62 6.43 -4.70
CA TYR A 148 14.26 7.79 -4.25
C TYR A 148 14.99 8.89 -5.04
N LYS A 149 16.23 8.61 -5.48
CA LYS A 149 17.02 9.54 -6.31
C LYS A 149 16.42 9.71 -7.70
N GLU A 150 16.09 8.61 -8.37
CA GLU A 150 15.50 8.62 -9.71
C GLU A 150 14.09 9.22 -9.70
N MET A 151 13.31 8.94 -8.67
CA MET A 151 11.98 9.52 -8.46
C MET A 151 12.03 11.06 -8.33
N LEU A 152 13.02 11.61 -7.61
CA LEU A 152 13.24 13.06 -7.53
C LEU A 152 13.80 13.64 -8.84
N GLU A 153 14.84 13.04 -9.42
CA GLU A 153 15.51 13.57 -10.62
C GLU A 153 14.60 13.57 -11.86
N SER A 154 13.63 12.64 -11.92
CA SER A 154 12.60 12.60 -12.97
C SER A 154 11.35 13.44 -12.65
N SER A 155 11.35 14.24 -11.57
CA SER A 155 10.20 15.05 -11.11
C SER A 155 8.92 14.26 -10.81
N ASN A 156 9.05 12.94 -10.59
CA ASN A 156 7.95 12.03 -10.29
C ASN A 156 7.63 11.92 -8.80
N LEU A 157 8.28 12.73 -7.96
CA LEU A 157 8.08 12.78 -6.52
C LEU A 157 8.27 14.20 -6.01
N VAL A 158 7.27 14.72 -5.30
CA VAL A 158 7.34 15.99 -4.56
C VAL A 158 7.25 15.65 -3.08
N THR A 159 8.21 16.13 -2.28
CA THR A 159 8.30 15.80 -0.85
C THR A 159 8.22 17.05 0.01
N PHE A 160 7.42 17.01 1.08
CA PHE A 160 7.48 17.91 2.22
C PHE A 160 8.18 17.18 3.37
N THR A 161 9.39 17.64 3.73
CA THR A 161 10.10 17.12 4.91
C THR A 161 9.50 17.71 6.18
N GLY A 162 9.26 16.86 7.18
CA GLY A 162 8.67 17.25 8.46
C GLY A 162 9.49 18.28 9.24
N LEU A 163 8.85 18.91 10.23
CA LEU A 163 9.51 19.84 11.14
C LEU A 163 10.40 19.08 12.11
N ALA A 164 11.57 19.62 12.47
CA ALA A 164 12.56 18.91 13.29
C ALA A 164 12.09 18.46 14.70
N ASN A 165 10.96 18.99 15.17
CA ASN A 165 10.29 18.65 16.43
C ASN A 165 8.81 18.22 16.19
N SER A 166 8.54 17.49 15.10
CA SER A 166 7.20 16.98 14.77
C SER A 166 7.31 15.69 13.97
N SER A 167 6.46 14.71 14.29
CA SER A 167 6.41 13.37 13.71
C SER A 167 4.94 12.93 13.44
N GLY A 168 4.72 11.70 12.97
CA GLY A 168 3.38 11.14 12.79
C GLY A 168 2.48 11.90 11.81
N TYR A 169 2.93 12.16 10.58
CA TYR A 169 2.11 12.80 9.53
C TYR A 169 1.11 11.79 8.93
N ASP A 170 0.23 11.25 9.78
CA ASP A 170 -0.54 10.01 9.55
C ASP A 170 -2.06 10.20 9.53
N THR A 171 -2.57 11.38 9.88
CA THR A 171 -4.01 11.65 9.98
C THR A 171 -4.42 12.58 8.84
N PHE A 172 -4.84 11.99 7.71
CA PHE A 172 -5.22 12.74 6.50
C PHE A 172 -6.72 13.05 6.44
N LEU A 173 -7.06 14.16 5.79
CA LEU A 173 -8.41 14.46 5.29
C LEU A 173 -8.30 15.24 3.98
N MET A 174 -8.70 14.61 2.87
CA MET A 174 -8.64 15.21 1.53
C MET A 174 -9.92 16.00 1.19
N ASP A 175 -9.73 17.24 0.71
CA ASP A 175 -10.79 18.15 0.29
C ASP A 175 -10.61 18.51 -1.19
N GLU A 176 -11.19 17.69 -2.07
CA GLU A 176 -11.18 17.93 -3.51
C GLU A 176 -12.01 19.15 -3.96
N GLU A 177 -12.88 19.70 -3.11
CA GLU A 177 -13.68 20.90 -3.43
C GLU A 177 -12.86 22.18 -3.26
N ARG A 178 -12.14 22.31 -2.14
CA ARG A 178 -11.25 23.45 -1.86
C ARG A 178 -9.84 23.25 -2.42
N GLY A 179 -9.53 22.06 -2.93
CA GLY A 179 -8.22 21.75 -3.52
C GLY A 179 -7.13 21.55 -2.46
N ARG A 180 -7.47 21.02 -1.28
CA ARG A 180 -6.56 20.91 -0.13
C ARG A 180 -6.42 19.49 0.40
N LEU A 181 -5.24 19.16 0.91
CA LEU A 181 -5.01 18.03 1.81
C LEU A 181 -4.78 18.58 3.21
N LEU A 182 -5.64 18.22 4.16
CA LEU A 182 -5.44 18.50 5.57
C LEU A 182 -4.69 17.35 6.21
N VAL A 183 -3.68 17.65 7.04
CA VAL A 183 -2.87 16.63 7.73
C VAL A 183 -2.69 17.00 9.19
N GLY A 184 -3.04 16.05 10.06
CA GLY A 184 -2.68 16.05 11.47
C GLY A 184 -1.29 15.45 11.68
N ALA A 185 -0.54 16.03 12.61
CA ALA A 185 0.79 15.57 13.02
C ALA A 185 1.01 15.82 14.52
N GLU A 186 2.22 15.57 15.02
CA GLU A 186 2.65 15.94 16.37
C GLU A 186 2.68 17.46 16.58
N ASP A 187 1.93 17.95 17.56
CA ASP A 187 1.78 19.36 17.97
C ASP A 187 1.28 20.31 16.85
N HIS A 188 0.87 19.79 15.67
CA HIS A 188 0.60 20.60 14.47
C HIS A 188 -0.56 20.09 13.60
N VAL A 189 -1.18 21.03 12.88
CA VAL A 189 -2.13 20.78 11.79
C VAL A 189 -1.67 21.52 10.54
N PHE A 190 -1.69 20.86 9.40
CA PHE A 190 -1.26 21.41 8.11
C PHE A 190 -2.40 21.41 7.09
N SER A 191 -2.32 22.33 6.12
CA SER A 191 -3.16 22.39 4.94
C SER A 191 -2.27 22.63 3.72
N PHE A 192 -2.13 21.58 2.89
CA PHE A 192 -1.35 21.58 1.66
C PHE A 192 -2.25 21.80 0.44
N ASP A 193 -1.68 22.33 -0.64
CA ASP A 193 -2.32 22.42 -1.95
C ASP A 193 -2.26 21.05 -2.67
N LEU A 194 -3.39 20.55 -3.19
CA LEU A 194 -3.44 19.24 -3.83
C LEU A 194 -2.65 19.15 -5.14
N VAL A 195 -2.43 20.27 -5.85
CA VAL A 195 -1.68 20.25 -7.11
C VAL A 195 -0.18 20.16 -6.83
N ASN A 196 0.31 20.82 -5.80
CA ASN A 196 1.70 20.74 -5.36
C ASN A 196 1.83 21.00 -3.85
N ILE A 197 2.17 19.98 -3.07
CA ILE A 197 2.26 20.09 -1.60
C ILE A 197 3.30 21.10 -1.09
N ASN A 198 4.23 21.57 -1.94
CA ASN A 198 5.18 22.63 -1.57
C ASN A 198 4.67 24.06 -1.89
N ARG A 199 3.42 24.22 -2.33
CA ARG A 199 2.75 25.51 -2.58
C ARG A 199 1.74 25.84 -1.48
N ASP A 200 1.75 27.10 -1.01
CA ASP A 200 0.78 27.68 -0.06
C ASP A 200 0.49 26.78 1.15
N VAL A 201 1.56 26.25 1.76
CA VAL A 201 1.48 25.43 2.97
C VAL A 201 1.05 26.29 4.14
N LYS A 202 -0.14 26.01 4.68
CA LYS A 202 -0.65 26.65 5.89
C LYS A 202 -0.46 25.70 7.07
N GLN A 203 -0.05 26.23 8.22
CA GLN A 203 0.19 25.44 9.42
C GLN A 203 -0.40 26.13 10.66
N ILE A 204 -0.88 25.32 11.60
CA ILE A 204 -1.32 25.73 12.93
C ILE A 204 -0.53 24.88 13.93
N ALA A 205 0.17 25.54 14.87
CA ALA A 205 0.70 24.86 16.04
C ALA A 205 -0.41 24.71 17.08
N TRP A 206 -0.63 23.48 17.54
CA TRP A 206 -1.61 23.11 18.58
C TRP A 206 -0.96 22.17 19.61
N PRO A 207 0.10 22.61 20.33
CA PRO A 207 0.80 21.78 21.28
C PRO A 207 0.01 21.53 22.57
N ALA A 208 0.33 20.45 23.27
CA ALA A 208 -0.18 20.19 24.61
C ALA A 208 0.30 21.27 25.61
N THR A 209 -0.57 21.68 26.54
CA THR A 209 -0.22 22.72 27.53
C THR A 209 0.88 22.25 28.48
N PRO A 210 1.76 23.14 29.01
CA PRO A 210 2.86 22.73 29.88
C PRO A 210 2.43 21.85 31.06
N SER A 211 1.33 22.21 31.74
CA SER A 211 0.74 21.41 32.83
C SER A 211 0.43 19.97 32.38
N LYS A 212 -0.13 19.76 31.17
CA LYS A 212 -0.44 18.41 30.67
C LYS A 212 0.79 17.64 30.23
N ARG A 213 1.81 18.31 29.69
CA ARG A 213 3.11 17.69 29.40
C ARG A 213 3.83 17.24 30.67
N ASP A 214 3.79 18.05 31.74
CA ASP A 214 4.33 17.67 33.04
C ASP A 214 3.48 16.59 33.76
N GLU A 215 2.14 16.63 33.68
CA GLU A 215 1.27 15.55 34.17
C GLU A 215 1.58 14.21 33.47
N CYS A 216 1.75 14.22 32.15
CA CYS A 216 2.16 13.05 31.35
C CYS A 216 3.54 12.50 31.79
N LYS A 217 4.50 13.39 32.05
CA LYS A 217 5.83 13.05 32.58
C LYS A 217 5.76 12.46 33.99
N TRP A 218 4.97 13.03 34.90
CA TRP A 218 4.79 12.50 36.25
C TRP A 218 4.07 11.14 36.25
N ALA A 219 3.27 10.85 35.23
CA ALA A 219 2.72 9.53 34.95
C ALA A 219 3.69 8.54 34.25
N GLY A 220 4.97 8.92 34.07
CA GLY A 220 6.04 8.04 33.60
C GLY A 220 6.18 7.87 32.09
N LYS A 221 5.57 8.74 31.28
CA LYS A 221 5.66 8.74 29.80
C LYS A 221 6.85 9.56 29.28
N ASP A 222 7.30 9.28 28.05
CA ASP A 222 8.45 9.96 27.43
C ASP A 222 8.12 11.40 27.01
N LEU A 223 8.84 12.38 27.56
CA LEU A 223 8.63 13.81 27.30
C LEU A 223 8.76 14.23 25.82
N GLY A 224 9.55 13.50 25.03
CA GLY A 224 9.89 13.82 23.64
C GLY A 224 9.36 12.83 22.60
N LYS A 225 8.48 11.90 23.01
CA LYS A 225 7.83 10.92 22.12
C LYS A 225 6.36 10.65 22.45
N ASP A 226 5.98 10.80 23.72
CA ASP A 226 4.66 10.44 24.22
C ASP A 226 3.89 11.69 24.67
N CYS A 227 4.56 12.64 25.32
CA CYS A 227 3.94 13.82 25.94
C CYS A 227 3.83 15.03 25.00
N SER A 228 3.31 14.80 23.79
CA SER A 228 2.94 15.82 22.78
C SER A 228 1.46 15.66 22.41
N ASN A 229 0.88 16.62 21.69
CA ASN A 229 -0.48 16.52 21.15
C ASN A 229 -0.45 15.97 19.72
N PHE A 230 -0.59 14.66 19.56
CA PHE A 230 -0.69 14.04 18.24
C PHE A 230 -2.13 14.15 17.76
N VAL A 231 -2.36 14.83 16.63
CA VAL A 231 -3.68 14.92 16.01
C VAL A 231 -4.08 13.53 15.50
N ARG A 232 -5.30 13.11 15.83
CA ARG A 232 -5.81 11.74 15.62
C ARG A 232 -7.22 11.68 15.02
N VAL A 233 -7.89 12.83 14.88
CA VAL A 233 -9.21 12.98 14.25
C VAL A 233 -9.20 14.25 13.41
N LEU A 234 -9.51 14.12 12.11
CA LEU A 234 -9.93 15.21 11.23
C LEU A 234 -11.20 14.74 10.53
N GLN A 235 -12.31 15.45 10.73
CA GLN A 235 -13.63 15.04 10.21
C GLN A 235 -14.45 16.25 9.75
N PRO A 236 -15.13 16.21 8.58
CA PRO A 236 -15.91 17.34 8.08
C PRO A 236 -17.16 17.56 8.93
N TYR A 237 -17.20 18.67 9.69
CA TYR A 237 -18.33 18.98 10.58
C TYR A 237 -19.44 19.77 9.88
N ASN A 238 -19.05 20.74 9.04
CA ASN A 238 -19.97 21.45 8.15
C ASN A 238 -19.19 22.15 7.01
N GLN A 239 -19.89 22.95 6.20
CA GLN A 239 -19.31 23.69 5.05
C GLN A 239 -18.22 24.73 5.42
N THR A 240 -17.96 25.02 6.69
CA THR A 240 -16.93 25.98 7.12
C THR A 240 -15.97 25.45 8.20
N HIS A 241 -16.27 24.31 8.83
CA HIS A 241 -15.53 23.79 9.96
C HIS A 241 -15.24 22.29 9.82
N ILE A 242 -14.03 21.90 10.23
CA ILE A 242 -13.59 20.53 10.46
C ILE A 242 -13.58 20.29 11.96
N TYR A 243 -14.15 19.18 12.43
CA TYR A 243 -13.98 18.70 13.80
C TYR A 243 -12.60 18.06 13.94
N ILE A 244 -11.83 18.47 14.95
CA ILE A 244 -10.45 18.04 15.13
C ILE A 244 -10.20 17.58 16.57
N CYS A 245 -9.47 16.47 16.74
CA CYS A 245 -9.01 16.00 18.05
C CYS A 245 -7.55 15.52 18.02
N GLY A 246 -6.90 15.55 19.17
CA GLY A 246 -5.59 14.95 19.39
C GLY A 246 -5.44 14.31 20.78
N THR A 247 -4.28 13.73 21.06
CA THR A 247 -3.98 13.01 22.32
C THR A 247 -3.76 13.94 23.51
N GLY A 248 -3.43 15.21 23.28
CA GLY A 248 -3.25 16.25 24.30
C GLY A 248 -2.20 15.94 25.38
N ALA A 249 -1.14 15.18 25.04
CA ALA A 249 -0.21 14.57 26.00
C ALA A 249 -0.93 13.70 27.05
N PHE A 250 -1.58 12.61 26.60
CA PHE A 250 -2.39 11.70 27.43
C PHE A 250 -3.57 12.39 28.16
N HIS A 251 -4.08 13.46 27.56
CA HIS A 251 -5.30 14.13 27.99
C HIS A 251 -6.08 14.59 26.74
N PRO A 252 -6.83 13.68 26.08
CA PRO A 252 -7.43 13.95 24.78
C PRO A 252 -8.32 15.19 24.75
N ILE A 253 -8.10 16.02 23.74
CA ILE A 253 -8.79 17.29 23.51
C ILE A 253 -9.34 17.35 22.09
N CYS A 254 -10.47 18.03 21.92
CA CYS A 254 -11.05 18.33 20.61
C CYS A 254 -11.39 19.82 20.47
N SER A 255 -11.53 20.29 19.25
CA SER A 255 -11.90 21.68 18.89
C SER A 255 -12.45 21.72 17.46
N TYR A 256 -12.63 22.92 16.92
CA TYR A 256 -13.12 23.16 15.57
C TYR A 256 -12.09 23.97 14.78
N LEU A 257 -11.81 23.55 13.55
CA LEU A 257 -10.89 24.17 12.62
C LEU A 257 -11.70 24.87 11.51
N GLU A 258 -11.67 26.20 11.50
CA GLU A 258 -12.32 27.07 10.53
C GLU A 258 -11.52 27.08 9.21
N ILE A 259 -12.17 26.70 8.11
CA ILE A 259 -11.57 26.55 6.76
C ILE A 259 -12.26 27.38 5.66
N GLY A 260 -13.33 28.10 6.00
CA GLY A 260 -14.13 28.85 5.03
C GLY A 260 -15.02 27.97 4.13
N LYS A 261 -15.91 28.62 3.37
CA LYS A 261 -16.81 27.95 2.41
C LYS A 261 -16.13 27.67 1.07
N ARG A 262 -15.14 28.46 0.70
CA ARG A 262 -14.42 28.37 -0.59
C ARG A 262 -12.91 28.46 -0.38
N ALA A 263 -12.15 27.92 -1.31
CA ALA A 263 -10.70 28.12 -1.38
C ALA A 263 -10.32 29.62 -1.44
N GLU A 264 -11.19 30.44 -2.04
CA GLU A 264 -11.10 31.91 -2.13
C GLU A 264 -10.98 32.58 -0.75
N ASP A 265 -11.74 32.10 0.25
CA ASP A 265 -11.83 32.69 1.59
C ASP A 265 -10.48 32.63 2.33
N ASN A 266 -9.62 31.66 1.97
CA ASN A 266 -8.27 31.45 2.48
C ASN A 266 -8.12 31.21 3.99
N ILE A 267 -9.21 31.14 4.75
CA ILE A 267 -9.24 30.91 6.20
C ILE A 267 -8.62 29.55 6.54
N PHE A 268 -7.78 29.52 7.57
CA PHE A 268 -7.27 28.31 8.20
C PHE A 268 -6.94 28.63 9.66
N ARG A 269 -7.89 28.41 10.58
CA ARG A 269 -7.80 28.89 11.98
C ARG A 269 -8.47 27.95 12.97
N LEU A 270 -7.78 27.58 14.04
CA LEU A 270 -8.35 26.83 15.16
C LEU A 270 -9.19 27.76 16.06
N ASP A 271 -10.38 27.33 16.49
CA ASP A 271 -11.15 28.08 17.48
C ASP A 271 -10.69 27.79 18.92
N ALA A 272 -9.61 28.46 19.30
CA ALA A 272 -9.01 28.37 20.63
C ALA A 272 -9.93 28.80 21.81
N ASN A 273 -11.14 29.32 21.54
CA ASN A 273 -12.14 29.59 22.57
C ASN A 273 -12.97 28.34 22.93
N TYR A 274 -12.97 27.31 22.07
CA TYR A 274 -13.85 26.15 22.20
C TYR A 274 -13.03 24.84 22.20
N PHE A 275 -12.62 24.42 23.39
CA PHE A 275 -11.98 23.13 23.63
C PHE A 275 -12.95 22.17 24.33
N GLU A 276 -13.21 21.04 23.69
CA GLU A 276 -14.00 19.95 24.24
C GLU A 276 -13.12 18.85 24.85
N ASN A 277 -13.69 18.07 25.76
CA ASN A 277 -13.11 16.81 26.20
C ASN A 277 -13.12 15.79 25.05
N GLY A 278 -11.96 15.22 24.74
CA GLY A 278 -11.75 14.22 23.69
C GLY A 278 -11.84 12.77 24.15
N ARG A 279 -12.12 12.49 25.43
CA ARG A 279 -12.27 11.13 25.98
C ARG A 279 -13.30 10.32 25.20
N GLY A 280 -12.88 9.18 24.64
CA GLY A 280 -13.73 8.32 23.81
C GLY A 280 -13.90 8.80 22.36
N LYS A 281 -13.35 9.97 21.99
CA LYS A 281 -13.29 10.51 20.61
C LYS A 281 -11.91 10.34 19.99
N SER A 282 -10.87 10.51 20.81
CA SER A 282 -9.44 10.48 20.47
C SER A 282 -8.69 9.64 21.50
N PRO A 283 -7.66 8.85 21.11
CA PRO A 283 -6.91 8.00 22.03
C PRO A 283 -6.03 8.81 22.99
N TYR A 284 -5.75 8.20 24.16
CA TYR A 284 -4.79 8.74 25.13
C TYR A 284 -3.34 8.53 24.69
N ASP A 285 -3.00 7.33 24.21
CA ASP A 285 -1.64 6.96 23.77
C ASP A 285 -1.47 7.19 22.26
N PRO A 286 -0.44 7.93 21.79
CA PRO A 286 -0.28 8.22 20.37
C PRO A 286 0.02 6.98 19.52
N LYS A 287 0.41 5.85 20.12
CA LYS A 287 0.67 4.56 19.43
C LYS A 287 -0.59 3.67 19.35
N MET A 288 -1.73 4.14 19.86
CA MET A 288 -2.99 3.40 19.80
C MET A 288 -3.71 3.62 18.48
N GLN A 289 -3.87 2.56 17.67
CA GLN A 289 -4.70 2.60 16.47
C GLN A 289 -6.17 2.83 16.87
N SER A 290 -6.71 3.96 16.40
CA SER A 290 -8.09 4.41 16.60
C SER A 290 -8.66 4.88 15.27
N SER A 291 -9.96 4.70 15.06
CA SER A 291 -10.64 5.15 13.85
C SER A 291 -11.90 5.95 14.19
N SER A 292 -12.31 6.87 13.31
CA SER A 292 -13.43 7.78 13.56
C SER A 292 -14.17 8.16 12.28
N LEU A 293 -15.48 8.40 12.38
CA LEU A 293 -16.32 8.88 11.29
C LEU A 293 -17.43 9.78 11.83
N LEU A 294 -17.62 10.95 11.23
CA LEU A 294 -18.63 11.94 11.61
C LEU A 294 -19.81 11.93 10.62
N ILE A 295 -21.02 11.69 11.12
CA ILE A 295 -22.25 11.60 10.30
C ILE A 295 -23.36 12.38 11.00
N ASP A 296 -24.05 13.27 10.29
CA ASP A 296 -25.22 14.03 10.78
C ASP A 296 -24.97 14.80 12.11
N GLY A 297 -23.71 15.12 12.40
CA GLY A 297 -23.28 15.78 13.66
C GLY A 297 -22.97 14.83 14.83
N GLU A 298 -23.09 13.51 14.65
CA GLU A 298 -22.67 12.47 15.60
C GLU A 298 -21.33 11.83 15.18
N LEU A 299 -20.36 11.82 16.09
CA LEU A 299 -19.04 11.21 15.88
C LEU A 299 -19.05 9.76 16.37
N TYR A 300 -18.93 8.83 15.42
CA TYR A 300 -18.64 7.42 15.65
C TYR A 300 -17.13 7.24 15.81
N SER A 301 -16.68 6.49 16.82
CA SER A 301 -15.24 6.35 17.12
C SER A 301 -14.91 5.02 17.81
N GLY A 302 -13.84 4.37 17.37
CA GLY A 302 -13.28 3.18 18.01
C GLY A 302 -11.95 3.55 18.67
N THR A 303 -11.91 3.57 20.01
CA THR A 303 -10.73 3.98 20.79
C THR A 303 -10.83 3.51 22.26
N SER A 304 -9.85 3.84 23.10
CA SER A 304 -9.98 3.73 24.56
C SER A 304 -10.50 5.01 25.20
N ALA A 305 -11.24 4.87 26.29
CA ALA A 305 -11.68 5.98 27.13
C ALA A 305 -10.92 6.04 28.47
N ASP A 306 -9.69 5.57 28.54
CA ASP A 306 -8.85 5.64 29.74
C ASP A 306 -7.35 5.79 29.44
N PHE A 307 -6.62 6.36 30.40
CA PHE A 307 -5.17 6.55 30.32
C PHE A 307 -4.40 5.23 30.21
N MET A 308 -4.90 4.13 30.78
CA MET A 308 -4.18 2.85 30.77
C MET A 308 -4.35 2.06 29.47
N GLY A 309 -5.24 2.49 28.55
CA GLY A 309 -5.57 1.75 27.34
C GLY A 309 -6.18 0.37 27.65
N ARG A 310 -7.25 0.35 28.45
CA ARG A 310 -7.98 -0.86 28.87
C ARG A 310 -9.50 -0.74 28.70
N ASP A 311 -10.04 0.47 28.73
CA ASP A 311 -11.45 0.79 28.52
C ASP A 311 -11.74 1.03 27.02
N PHE A 312 -11.47 0.02 26.19
CA PHE A 312 -11.80 0.07 24.76
C PHE A 312 -13.31 0.03 24.55
N ALA A 313 -13.78 0.87 23.63
CA ALA A 313 -15.16 0.82 23.16
C ALA A 313 -15.32 1.40 21.75
N ILE A 314 -16.42 1.01 21.11
CA ILE A 314 -16.97 1.75 19.97
C ILE A 314 -18.00 2.71 20.55
N PHE A 315 -17.79 4.01 20.35
CA PHE A 315 -18.62 5.10 20.84
C PHE A 315 -19.44 5.75 19.72
N ARG A 316 -20.58 6.33 20.08
CA ARG A 316 -21.17 7.48 19.39
C ARG A 316 -21.25 8.65 20.37
N THR A 317 -20.70 9.78 19.97
CA THR A 317 -20.63 11.03 20.74
C THR A 317 -21.05 12.21 19.86
N LEU A 318 -21.07 13.42 20.42
CA LEU A 318 -21.66 14.61 19.77
C LEU A 318 -23.17 14.41 19.49
N GLY A 319 -23.76 15.27 18.65
CA GLY A 319 -25.20 15.28 18.38
C GLY A 319 -26.07 15.70 19.57
N SER A 320 -27.38 15.41 19.47
CA SER A 320 -28.40 15.78 20.48
C SER A 320 -28.75 14.64 21.45
N HIS A 321 -28.07 13.50 21.32
CA HIS A 321 -28.40 12.27 22.04
C HIS A 321 -27.39 11.97 23.15
N HIS A 322 -27.77 11.10 24.09
CA HIS A 322 -26.83 10.65 25.12
C HIS A 322 -25.75 9.77 24.46
N PRO A 323 -24.45 9.94 24.80
CA PRO A 323 -23.39 9.12 24.22
C PRO A 323 -23.64 7.62 24.41
N ILE A 324 -23.49 6.86 23.33
CA ILE A 324 -23.67 5.40 23.30
C ILE A 324 -22.30 4.74 23.24
N ARG A 325 -22.11 3.59 23.92
CA ARG A 325 -20.88 2.78 23.81
C ARG A 325 -21.13 1.27 23.75
N THR A 326 -20.12 0.49 23.40
CA THR A 326 -20.14 -0.97 23.66
C THR A 326 -20.12 -1.27 25.16
N GLU A 327 -20.57 -2.46 25.54
CA GLU A 327 -20.48 -2.91 26.93
C GLU A 327 -19.02 -2.87 27.44
N GLN A 328 -18.87 -2.47 28.69
CA GLN A 328 -17.59 -2.27 29.36
C GLN A 328 -17.18 -3.55 30.11
N HIS A 329 -15.90 -3.91 30.01
CA HIS A 329 -15.29 -5.09 30.64
C HIS A 329 -15.89 -6.46 30.23
N ASP A 330 -16.56 -6.55 29.08
CA ASP A 330 -17.02 -7.82 28.51
C ASP A 330 -16.23 -8.17 27.23
N SER A 331 -15.32 -9.13 27.33
CA SER A 331 -14.43 -9.53 26.22
C SER A 331 -15.16 -10.18 25.04
N ARG A 332 -16.42 -10.62 25.21
CA ARG A 332 -17.25 -11.09 24.09
C ARG A 332 -17.54 -9.97 23.10
N TRP A 333 -17.67 -8.74 23.60
CA TRP A 333 -17.90 -7.56 22.77
C TRP A 333 -16.60 -7.12 22.08
N LEU A 334 -15.55 -6.85 22.85
CA LEU A 334 -14.26 -6.36 22.36
C LEU A 334 -13.13 -6.88 23.27
N ASN A 335 -12.12 -7.52 22.69
CA ASN A 335 -10.98 -8.06 23.45
C ASN A 335 -9.66 -7.39 23.05
N ASP A 336 -9.33 -6.26 23.69
CA ASP A 336 -8.12 -5.46 23.40
C ASP A 336 -8.00 -5.06 21.90
N PRO A 337 -9.04 -4.44 21.30
CA PRO A 337 -9.10 -4.15 19.86
C PRO A 337 -8.17 -3.01 19.43
N ARG A 338 -7.69 -3.08 18.19
CA ARG A 338 -7.05 -1.99 17.45
C ARG A 338 -7.94 -1.67 16.23
N PHE A 339 -8.37 -0.43 16.09
CA PHE A 339 -9.35 -0.02 15.08
C PHE A 339 -8.66 0.60 13.86
N LEU A 340 -9.10 0.20 12.66
CA LEU A 340 -8.55 0.68 11.38
C LEU A 340 -9.56 1.59 10.66
N GLY A 341 -10.75 1.09 10.32
CA GLY A 341 -11.73 1.81 9.50
C GLY A 341 -13.14 1.85 10.11
N ILE A 342 -13.89 2.92 9.83
CA ILE A 342 -15.32 3.07 10.11
C ILE A 342 -15.98 3.66 8.87
N HIS A 343 -17.05 3.02 8.36
CA HIS A 343 -17.71 3.42 7.12
C HIS A 343 -19.23 3.28 7.21
N LEU A 344 -19.96 4.26 6.68
CA LEU A 344 -21.40 4.17 6.42
C LEU A 344 -21.61 3.36 5.13
N ILE A 345 -22.41 2.29 5.17
CA ILE A 345 -22.85 1.55 3.99
C ILE A 345 -24.37 1.36 4.07
N PRO A 346 -25.16 1.96 3.16
CA PRO A 346 -26.60 1.76 3.11
C PRO A 346 -27.00 0.30 2.88
N GLU A 347 -28.01 -0.18 3.60
CA GLU A 347 -28.55 -1.53 3.43
C GLU A 347 -29.68 -1.59 2.39
N SER A 348 -30.44 -0.51 2.26
CA SER A 348 -31.57 -0.38 1.32
C SER A 348 -31.68 1.06 0.78
N ASP A 349 -32.82 1.43 0.19
CA ASP A 349 -33.16 2.81 -0.17
C ASP A 349 -33.83 3.58 1.00
N ASN A 350 -34.07 2.94 2.14
CA ASN A 350 -34.57 3.56 3.37
C ASN A 350 -33.40 3.84 4.34
N PRO A 351 -33.12 5.10 4.70
CA PRO A 351 -32.03 5.43 5.63
C PRO A 351 -32.29 4.97 7.08
N GLU A 352 -33.49 4.48 7.44
CA GLU A 352 -33.71 3.76 8.69
C GLU A 352 -32.99 2.39 8.72
N ASP A 353 -32.61 1.85 7.56
CA ASP A 353 -31.86 0.60 7.43
C ASP A 353 -30.32 0.82 7.36
N ASP A 354 -29.85 2.07 7.42
CA ASP A 354 -28.42 2.44 7.29
C ASP A 354 -27.54 1.79 8.37
N LYS A 355 -26.39 1.24 7.96
CA LYS A 355 -25.43 0.58 8.85
C LYS A 355 -24.07 1.24 8.84
N ILE A 356 -23.46 1.27 10.02
CA ILE A 356 -22.05 1.62 10.23
C ILE A 356 -21.27 0.32 10.33
N PHE A 357 -20.31 0.11 9.43
CA PHE A 357 -19.39 -1.01 9.46
C PHE A 357 -18.05 -0.57 10.05
N LEU A 358 -17.45 -1.44 10.87
CA LEU A 358 -16.19 -1.17 11.57
C LEU A 358 -15.19 -2.28 11.31
N PHE A 359 -13.95 -1.90 11.03
CA PHE A 359 -12.85 -2.81 10.73
C PHE A 359 -11.78 -2.71 11.80
N PHE A 360 -11.48 -3.82 12.45
CA PHE A 360 -10.57 -3.88 13.59
C PHE A 360 -9.92 -5.26 13.72
N LYS A 361 -8.80 -5.35 14.44
CA LYS A 361 -8.25 -6.62 14.91
C LYS A 361 -8.26 -6.65 16.43
N GLU A 362 -8.54 -7.80 17.03
CA GLU A 362 -8.62 -8.01 18.48
C GLU A 362 -7.90 -9.30 18.88
N ASN A 363 -7.63 -9.48 20.17
CA ASN A 363 -7.10 -10.75 20.67
C ASN A 363 -8.20 -11.83 20.63
N ALA A 364 -7.84 -13.05 20.21
CA ALA A 364 -8.70 -14.22 20.31
C ALA A 364 -9.18 -14.44 21.75
N MET A 365 -10.41 -14.93 21.94
CA MET A 365 -10.89 -15.30 23.27
C MET A 365 -10.31 -16.66 23.69
N ASP A 366 -10.06 -16.88 24.99
CA ASP A 366 -9.52 -18.14 25.50
C ASP A 366 -10.36 -19.33 25.01
N GLY A 367 -9.75 -20.31 24.33
CA GLY A 367 -10.45 -21.45 23.73
C GLY A 367 -10.96 -21.24 22.29
N GLU A 368 -10.79 -20.05 21.70
CA GLU A 368 -10.98 -19.81 20.26
C GLU A 368 -9.77 -20.32 19.45
N HIS A 369 -8.56 -20.25 20.01
CA HIS A 369 -7.30 -20.79 19.45
C HIS A 369 -6.40 -21.40 20.54
N THR A 370 -5.43 -22.24 20.16
CA THR A 370 -4.42 -22.82 21.06
C THR A 370 -3.27 -21.84 21.33
N GLY A 371 -3.56 -20.78 22.08
CA GLY A 371 -2.59 -19.76 22.49
C GLY A 371 -3.09 -18.34 22.22
N LYS A 372 -2.21 -17.35 22.41
CA LYS A 372 -2.49 -15.95 22.06
C LYS A 372 -2.43 -15.80 20.53
N ALA A 373 -3.60 -15.59 19.92
CA ALA A 373 -3.73 -15.30 18.49
C ALA A 373 -4.43 -13.96 18.29
N THR A 374 -4.07 -13.23 17.24
CA THR A 374 -4.79 -12.05 16.77
C THR A 374 -5.93 -12.51 15.84
N ILE A 375 -7.09 -11.84 15.87
CA ILE A 375 -8.19 -12.10 14.94
C ILE A 375 -8.69 -10.80 14.33
N SER A 376 -8.69 -10.75 13.00
CA SER A 376 -9.33 -9.70 12.22
C SER A 376 -10.85 -9.82 12.23
N ARG A 377 -11.55 -8.71 12.46
CA ARG A 377 -13.00 -8.64 12.57
C ARG A 377 -13.59 -7.55 11.69
N ILE A 378 -14.79 -7.81 11.18
CA ILE A 378 -15.73 -6.78 10.73
C ILE A 378 -16.90 -6.72 11.72
N GLY A 379 -17.28 -5.51 12.14
CA GLY A 379 -18.46 -5.23 12.95
C GLY A 379 -19.53 -4.48 12.17
N GLN A 380 -20.79 -4.58 12.60
CA GLN A 380 -21.90 -3.73 12.15
C GLN A 380 -22.64 -3.10 13.35
N LEU A 381 -23.17 -1.90 13.12
CA LEU A 381 -24.11 -1.16 13.96
C LEU A 381 -25.22 -0.58 13.08
N CYS A 382 -26.43 -0.42 13.60
CA CYS A 382 -27.46 0.39 12.94
C CYS A 382 -27.26 1.86 13.29
N LYS A 383 -27.31 2.75 12.28
CA LYS A 383 -27.13 4.20 12.44
C LYS A 383 -28.12 4.80 13.44
N ASN A 384 -29.36 4.35 13.41
CA ASN A 384 -30.46 4.79 14.26
C ASN A 384 -30.62 4.01 15.60
N ASP A 385 -29.60 3.25 16.02
CA ASP A 385 -29.60 2.64 17.36
C ASP A 385 -29.59 3.74 18.44
N MET A 386 -30.48 3.61 19.42
CA MET A 386 -30.71 4.57 20.50
C MET A 386 -30.45 3.97 21.89
N GLY A 387 -29.90 2.76 21.94
CA GLY A 387 -29.79 1.95 23.15
C GLY A 387 -31.11 1.29 23.55
N GLY A 388 -31.05 0.45 24.57
CA GLY A 388 -32.23 -0.22 25.15
C GLY A 388 -32.90 0.62 26.25
N HIS A 389 -34.15 0.29 26.57
CA HIS A 389 -34.96 1.03 27.53
C HIS A 389 -34.71 0.66 29.01
N ARG A 390 -34.28 -0.59 29.29
CA ARG A 390 -34.06 -1.12 30.65
C ARG A 390 -32.69 -1.76 30.80
N SER A 391 -32.41 -2.76 29.97
CA SER A 391 -31.07 -3.28 29.71
C SER A 391 -30.44 -2.49 28.57
N LEU A 392 -29.11 -2.48 28.48
CA LEU A 392 -28.33 -1.74 27.48
C LEU A 392 -28.69 -0.24 27.33
N ILE A 393 -29.06 0.42 28.43
CA ILE A 393 -29.24 1.89 28.46
C ILE A 393 -27.89 2.55 28.11
N ASN A 394 -27.91 3.47 27.14
CA ASN A 394 -26.74 4.13 26.56
C ASN A 394 -25.63 3.14 26.09
N LYS A 395 -26.02 1.93 25.71
CA LYS A 395 -25.17 0.93 25.07
C LYS A 395 -25.80 0.48 23.75
N TRP A 396 -24.98 0.11 22.77
CA TRP A 396 -25.48 -0.42 21.50
C TRP A 396 -26.39 -1.64 21.72
N THR A 397 -27.42 -1.80 20.91
CA THR A 397 -28.32 -2.97 20.90
C THR A 397 -28.23 -3.78 19.61
N THR A 398 -27.65 -3.20 18.56
CA THR A 398 -27.54 -3.77 17.21
C THR A 398 -26.13 -4.25 16.84
N PHE A 399 -25.17 -4.16 17.78
CA PHE A 399 -23.78 -4.54 17.56
C PHE A 399 -23.62 -6.04 17.29
N LEU A 400 -23.01 -6.37 16.15
CA LEU A 400 -22.53 -7.72 15.82
C LEU A 400 -21.12 -7.65 15.20
N LYS A 401 -20.31 -8.69 15.39
CA LYS A 401 -18.99 -8.87 14.76
C LYS A 401 -18.80 -10.27 14.15
N ALA A 402 -18.01 -10.37 13.09
CA ALA A 402 -17.64 -11.62 12.42
C ALA A 402 -16.12 -11.67 12.16
N LYS A 403 -15.52 -12.86 12.08
CA LYS A 403 -14.11 -13.00 11.65
C LYS A 403 -13.99 -12.69 10.16
N LEU A 404 -13.03 -11.84 9.78
CA LEU A 404 -12.49 -11.77 8.41
C LEU A 404 -11.38 -12.82 8.28
N THR A 405 -11.38 -13.59 7.20
CA THR A 405 -10.35 -14.62 6.94
C THR A 405 -9.65 -14.32 5.63
N CYS A 406 -8.31 -14.22 5.68
CA CYS A 406 -7.45 -14.18 4.51
C CYS A 406 -6.42 -15.30 4.63
N SER A 407 -6.49 -16.32 3.78
CA SER A 407 -5.56 -17.45 3.77
C SER A 407 -5.25 -17.94 2.37
N VAL A 408 -4.04 -18.49 2.21
CA VAL A 408 -3.67 -19.27 1.02
C VAL A 408 -3.91 -20.76 1.33
N PRO A 409 -4.77 -21.46 0.58
CA PRO A 409 -5.01 -22.89 0.80
C PRO A 409 -3.77 -23.71 0.43
N GLY A 410 -3.27 -24.51 1.37
CA GLY A 410 -2.05 -25.30 1.18
C GLY A 410 -2.31 -26.65 0.52
N LEU A 411 -1.35 -27.13 -0.27
CA LEU A 411 -1.39 -28.44 -0.95
C LEU A 411 -1.66 -29.63 0.01
N SER A 412 -1.24 -29.50 1.27
CA SER A 412 -1.43 -30.49 2.33
C SER A 412 -2.78 -30.38 3.07
N GLY A 413 -3.68 -29.48 2.65
CA GLY A 413 -4.91 -29.14 3.39
C GLY A 413 -4.67 -28.31 4.66
N ILE A 414 -3.51 -27.65 4.77
CA ILE A 414 -3.17 -26.72 5.85
C ILE A 414 -3.05 -25.32 5.25
N ASP A 415 -3.96 -24.44 5.65
CA ASP A 415 -4.02 -23.05 5.18
C ASP A 415 -2.93 -22.17 5.80
N THR A 416 -2.32 -21.32 4.98
CA THR A 416 -1.42 -20.25 5.46
C THR A 416 -2.25 -19.00 5.73
N HIS A 417 -2.51 -18.70 7.00
CA HIS A 417 -3.33 -17.56 7.41
C HIS A 417 -2.54 -16.25 7.55
N PHE A 418 -3.22 -15.15 7.22
CA PHE A 418 -2.79 -13.77 7.44
C PHE A 418 -3.85 -13.13 8.36
N ASP A 419 -3.73 -13.36 9.67
CA ASP A 419 -4.77 -12.97 10.63
C ASP A 419 -4.71 -11.51 11.11
N GLU A 420 -3.66 -10.76 10.77
CA GLU A 420 -3.50 -9.35 11.18
C GLU A 420 -3.89 -8.35 10.09
N LEU A 421 -5.11 -7.84 10.16
CA LEU A 421 -5.53 -6.67 9.39
C LEU A 421 -4.62 -5.46 9.68
N GLN A 422 -4.19 -4.76 8.62
CA GLN A 422 -3.45 -3.50 8.73
C GLN A 422 -4.21 -2.32 8.14
N ASP A 423 -4.95 -2.53 7.04
CA ASP A 423 -5.67 -1.46 6.34
C ASP A 423 -6.87 -1.98 5.52
N VAL A 424 -7.83 -1.10 5.22
CA VAL A 424 -9.08 -1.40 4.49
C VAL A 424 -9.48 -0.28 3.54
N PHE A 425 -9.64 -0.61 2.26
CA PHE A 425 -10.11 0.31 1.22
C PHE A 425 -11.48 -0.11 0.66
N LEU A 426 -12.44 0.82 0.66
CA LEU A 426 -13.78 0.62 0.09
C LEU A 426 -13.85 1.19 -1.33
N MET A 427 -13.77 0.34 -2.34
CA MET A 427 -13.99 0.75 -3.72
C MET A 427 -15.49 0.94 -3.97
N SER A 428 -15.87 2.18 -4.30
CA SER A 428 -17.25 2.55 -4.63
C SER A 428 -17.72 1.86 -5.91
N ALA A 429 -18.82 1.12 -5.82
CA ALA A 429 -19.51 0.52 -6.96
C ALA A 429 -20.58 1.47 -7.53
N LYS A 430 -21.17 1.11 -8.68
CA LYS A 430 -22.33 1.82 -9.27
C LYS A 430 -23.57 1.80 -8.36
N ASP A 431 -23.63 0.87 -7.41
CA ASP A 431 -24.60 0.82 -6.32
C ASP A 431 -23.87 1.03 -4.98
N PRO A 432 -24.14 2.14 -4.25
CA PRO A 432 -23.45 2.42 -2.98
C PRO A 432 -23.79 1.43 -1.86
N LYS A 433 -24.82 0.57 -2.04
CA LYS A 433 -25.12 -0.52 -1.10
C LYS A 433 -24.16 -1.68 -1.25
N ASN A 434 -23.43 -1.79 -2.37
CA ASN A 434 -22.58 -2.93 -2.70
C ASN A 434 -21.15 -2.52 -3.14
N PRO A 435 -20.39 -1.74 -2.32
CA PRO A 435 -18.95 -1.56 -2.55
C PRO A 435 -18.20 -2.89 -2.47
N VAL A 436 -17.01 -2.91 -3.07
CA VAL A 436 -16.05 -4.01 -2.93
C VAL A 436 -14.99 -3.58 -1.92
N ILE A 437 -14.74 -4.42 -0.93
CA ILE A 437 -13.81 -4.13 0.16
C ILE A 437 -12.49 -4.85 -0.12
N TYR A 438 -11.41 -4.08 -0.27
CA TYR A 438 -10.05 -4.60 -0.24
C TYR A 438 -9.50 -4.45 1.16
N ALA A 439 -8.76 -5.43 1.65
CA ALA A 439 -8.12 -5.35 2.96
C ALA A 439 -6.73 -5.98 2.95
N VAL A 440 -5.80 -5.30 3.62
CA VAL A 440 -4.39 -5.67 3.77
C VAL A 440 -4.22 -6.49 5.04
N PHE A 441 -3.63 -7.67 4.92
CA PHE A 441 -3.33 -8.53 6.05
C PHE A 441 -1.84 -8.88 6.11
N THR A 442 -1.31 -9.07 7.32
CA THR A 442 0.00 -9.67 7.55
C THR A 442 -0.11 -10.94 8.41
N THR A 443 0.99 -11.68 8.44
CA THR A 443 1.18 -12.83 9.34
C THR A 443 1.45 -12.37 10.77
N SER A 444 0.84 -13.03 11.77
CA SER A 444 1.13 -12.80 13.20
C SER A 444 2.48 -13.39 13.68
N SER A 445 3.30 -13.92 12.76
CA SER A 445 4.58 -14.54 13.09
C SER A 445 5.74 -13.58 12.87
N ASN A 446 6.46 -13.26 13.95
CA ASN A 446 7.70 -12.48 13.89
C ASN A 446 8.83 -13.17 13.09
N ILE A 447 8.72 -14.48 12.84
CA ILE A 447 9.70 -15.28 12.09
C ILE A 447 9.34 -15.33 10.61
N PHE A 448 8.06 -15.59 10.30
CA PHE A 448 7.57 -15.65 8.92
C PHE A 448 6.86 -14.34 8.55
N ARG A 449 7.61 -13.38 8.01
CA ARG A 449 7.06 -12.16 7.42
C ARG A 449 6.33 -12.49 6.11
N GLY A 450 5.02 -12.26 6.11
CA GLY A 450 4.17 -12.31 4.92
C GLY A 450 3.14 -11.19 4.94
N SER A 451 2.70 -10.80 3.75
CA SER A 451 1.60 -9.87 3.54
C SER A 451 0.70 -10.36 2.40
N ALA A 452 -0.60 -10.14 2.52
CA ALA A 452 -1.60 -10.52 1.54
C ALA A 452 -2.68 -9.44 1.40
N ILE A 453 -3.33 -9.38 0.24
CA ILE A 453 -4.53 -8.56 0.03
C ILE A 453 -5.68 -9.50 -0.33
N CYS A 454 -6.80 -9.35 0.38
CA CYS A 454 -8.03 -10.07 0.13
C CYS A 454 -9.16 -9.10 -0.27
N MET A 455 -9.98 -9.51 -1.25
CA MET A 455 -11.20 -8.83 -1.66
C MET A 455 -12.42 -9.47 -1.00
N TYR A 456 -13.41 -8.68 -0.60
CA TYR A 456 -14.65 -9.14 0.01
C TYR A 456 -15.87 -8.45 -0.61
N SER A 457 -16.97 -9.20 -0.78
CA SER A 457 -18.24 -8.64 -1.25
C SER A 457 -19.19 -8.34 -0.09
N MET A 458 -19.95 -7.24 -0.20
CA MET A 458 -21.01 -6.93 0.76
C MET A 458 -22.12 -7.99 0.79
N ALA A 459 -22.32 -8.76 -0.29
CA ALA A 459 -23.29 -9.85 -0.32
C ALA A 459 -22.87 -11.04 0.57
N ASP A 460 -21.57 -11.36 0.64
CA ASP A 460 -21.04 -12.40 1.53
C ASP A 460 -21.01 -11.94 2.99
N ILE A 461 -20.63 -10.68 3.24
CA ILE A 461 -20.68 -10.04 4.56
C ILE A 461 -22.10 -10.05 5.13
N ARG A 462 -23.11 -9.64 4.33
CA ARG A 462 -24.53 -9.72 4.71
C ARG A 462 -24.96 -11.16 4.99
N ARG A 463 -24.54 -12.13 4.16
CA ARG A 463 -24.85 -13.56 4.38
C ARG A 463 -24.30 -14.07 5.72
N VAL A 464 -23.14 -13.58 6.16
CA VAL A 464 -22.55 -13.95 7.45
C VAL A 464 -23.28 -13.29 8.63
N PHE A 465 -23.63 -12.00 8.57
CA PHE A 465 -24.45 -11.37 9.61
C PHE A 465 -25.89 -11.91 9.67
N LEU A 466 -26.39 -12.48 8.56
CA LEU A 466 -27.62 -13.26 8.49
C LEU A 466 -27.42 -14.76 8.83
N GLY A 467 -26.20 -15.21 9.09
CA GLY A 467 -25.84 -16.59 9.46
C GLY A 467 -26.12 -16.94 10.93
N PRO A 468 -25.61 -18.09 11.43
CA PRO A 468 -25.73 -18.47 12.83
C PRO A 468 -24.84 -17.61 13.75
N TYR A 469 -25.36 -17.26 14.93
CA TYR A 469 -24.59 -16.62 15.99
C TYR A 469 -23.58 -17.61 16.59
N ALA A 470 -22.42 -17.10 17.04
CA ALA A 470 -21.45 -17.86 17.81
C ALA A 470 -21.91 -17.97 19.26
N HIS A 471 -21.76 -19.16 19.83
CA HIS A 471 -22.21 -19.50 21.17
C HIS A 471 -21.17 -20.38 21.88
N ARG A 472 -21.14 -20.33 23.21
CA ARG A 472 -20.07 -20.91 24.03
C ARG A 472 -20.58 -21.34 25.41
N ASP A 473 -21.53 -22.28 25.42
CA ASP A 473 -21.93 -23.02 26.62
C ASP A 473 -21.60 -24.52 26.44
N GLY A 474 -21.37 -25.21 27.56
CA GLY A 474 -21.03 -26.64 27.61
C GLY A 474 -19.63 -26.92 28.19
N PRO A 475 -19.36 -28.17 28.62
CA PRO A 475 -18.19 -28.51 29.44
C PRO A 475 -16.83 -28.26 28.78
N ASN A 476 -16.79 -28.26 27.43
CA ASN A 476 -15.57 -28.05 26.67
C ASN A 476 -15.26 -26.56 26.39
N TYR A 477 -16.21 -25.65 26.69
CA TYR A 477 -16.09 -24.20 26.45
C TYR A 477 -15.67 -23.80 25.02
N GLN A 478 -15.98 -24.63 24.01
CA GLN A 478 -15.67 -24.38 22.60
C GLN A 478 -16.72 -23.48 21.93
N TRP A 479 -16.31 -22.79 20.86
CA TRP A 479 -17.22 -21.99 20.03
C TRP A 479 -18.01 -22.87 19.07
N VAL A 480 -19.33 -22.77 19.12
CA VAL A 480 -20.29 -23.56 18.33
C VAL A 480 -21.36 -22.66 17.71
N PRO A 481 -22.03 -23.07 16.62
CA PRO A 481 -23.16 -22.32 16.08
C PRO A 481 -24.36 -22.46 17.02
N PHE A 482 -24.99 -21.34 17.39
CA PHE A 482 -26.16 -21.34 18.27
C PHE A 482 -27.32 -22.16 17.69
N GLN A 483 -27.74 -23.22 18.39
CA GLN A 483 -28.84 -24.13 17.98
C GLN A 483 -30.19 -23.78 18.60
N GLY A 484 -30.25 -22.82 19.53
CA GLY A 484 -31.49 -22.43 20.21
C GLY A 484 -32.40 -21.54 19.35
N ARG A 485 -33.54 -21.15 19.92
CA ARG A 485 -34.44 -20.17 19.30
C ARG A 485 -33.86 -18.76 19.37
N VAL A 486 -33.59 -18.15 18.21
CA VAL A 486 -33.31 -16.72 18.09
C VAL A 486 -34.62 -15.93 18.30
N PRO A 487 -34.64 -14.83 19.08
CA PRO A 487 -35.83 -14.02 19.31
C PRO A 487 -36.20 -13.13 18.10
N TYR A 488 -37.37 -12.49 18.15
CA TYR A 488 -37.87 -11.59 17.10
C TYR A 488 -38.20 -10.19 17.68
N PRO A 489 -37.82 -9.08 17.00
CA PRO A 489 -37.07 -9.03 15.75
C PRO A 489 -35.64 -9.51 15.93
N ARG A 490 -35.00 -9.94 14.84
CA ARG A 490 -33.68 -10.59 14.91
C ARG A 490 -32.62 -9.60 15.45
N PRO A 491 -31.84 -9.95 16.48
CA PRO A 491 -30.72 -9.14 16.97
C PRO A 491 -29.77 -8.69 15.85
N GLY A 492 -29.48 -7.38 15.77
CA GLY A 492 -28.71 -6.77 14.68
C GLY A 492 -29.54 -6.31 13.46
N THR A 493 -30.87 -6.40 13.53
CA THR A 493 -31.79 -5.72 12.59
C THR A 493 -32.03 -4.28 13.07
N CYS A 494 -32.10 -3.32 12.15
CA CYS A 494 -32.37 -1.92 12.49
C CYS A 494 -33.87 -1.67 12.70
N PRO A 495 -34.28 -0.80 13.63
CA PRO A 495 -35.66 -0.34 13.74
C PRO A 495 -36.04 0.42 12.47
N SER A 496 -37.08 -0.01 11.79
CA SER A 496 -37.43 0.43 10.44
C SER A 496 -38.90 0.17 10.16
N LYS A 497 -39.51 1.01 9.31
CA LYS A 497 -40.87 0.79 8.82
C LYS A 497 -40.94 -0.31 7.76
N THR A 498 -39.80 -0.69 7.19
CA THR A 498 -39.66 -1.78 6.21
C THR A 498 -39.34 -3.11 6.88
N PHE A 499 -38.55 -3.11 7.97
CA PHE A 499 -38.05 -4.32 8.63
C PHE A 499 -38.16 -4.26 10.16
N GLY A 500 -38.45 -5.39 10.80
CA GLY A 500 -38.63 -5.48 12.25
C GLY A 500 -40.00 -4.99 12.72
N GLY A 501 -40.40 -3.77 12.34
CA GLY A 501 -41.70 -3.18 12.70
C GLY A 501 -41.73 -2.41 14.02
N PHE A 502 -40.60 -1.79 14.38
CA PHE A 502 -40.43 -0.96 15.59
C PHE A 502 -39.82 0.38 15.18
N ASP A 503 -40.31 1.49 15.73
CA ASP A 503 -39.78 2.83 15.43
C ASP A 503 -38.48 3.16 16.20
N SER A 504 -38.15 2.44 17.28
CA SER A 504 -36.88 2.60 18.00
C SER A 504 -36.32 1.30 18.60
N THR A 505 -35.00 1.25 18.82
CA THR A 505 -34.36 0.17 19.60
C THR A 505 -34.83 0.10 21.05
N LYS A 506 -35.40 1.20 21.57
CA LYS A 506 -35.96 1.26 22.93
C LYS A 506 -37.26 0.45 23.08
N ASP A 507 -37.96 0.21 21.97
CA ASP A 507 -39.22 -0.55 21.95
C ASP A 507 -38.99 -2.05 21.74
N LEU A 508 -37.73 -2.48 21.59
CA LEU A 508 -37.35 -3.89 21.42
C LEU A 508 -37.64 -4.72 22.69
N PRO A 509 -38.16 -5.95 22.53
CA PRO A 509 -38.39 -6.87 23.65
C PRO A 509 -37.13 -7.15 24.49
N ASP A 510 -37.33 -7.31 25.82
CA ASP A 510 -36.25 -7.57 26.78
C ASP A 510 -35.45 -8.87 26.46
N ASP A 511 -36.05 -9.86 25.77
CA ASP A 511 -35.36 -11.09 25.32
C ASP A 511 -34.46 -10.85 24.10
N VAL A 512 -34.87 -10.01 23.15
CA VAL A 512 -34.03 -9.54 22.03
C VAL A 512 -32.81 -8.79 22.54
N ILE A 513 -33.01 -7.85 23.47
CA ILE A 513 -31.93 -7.08 24.11
C ILE A 513 -30.99 -7.99 24.91
N THR A 514 -31.53 -8.96 25.65
CA THR A 514 -30.73 -9.93 26.41
C THR A 514 -29.95 -10.87 25.49
N PHE A 515 -30.52 -11.30 24.37
CA PHE A 515 -29.82 -12.13 23.39
C PHE A 515 -28.66 -11.37 22.73
N ALA A 516 -28.91 -10.15 22.25
CA ALA A 516 -27.90 -9.30 21.62
C ALA A 516 -26.68 -9.08 22.55
N ARG A 517 -26.95 -8.82 23.84
CA ARG A 517 -25.93 -8.65 24.87
C ARG A 517 -24.99 -9.85 25.04
N LEU A 518 -25.51 -11.06 24.87
CA LEU A 518 -24.81 -12.32 25.13
C LEU A 518 -24.15 -12.92 23.88
N HIS A 519 -24.67 -12.60 22.67
CA HIS A 519 -24.23 -13.16 21.39
C HIS A 519 -23.82 -12.09 20.36
N PRO A 520 -22.84 -11.21 20.67
CA PRO A 520 -22.36 -10.20 19.72
C PRO A 520 -21.53 -10.77 18.56
N ALA A 521 -21.16 -12.06 18.57
CA ALA A 521 -20.31 -12.67 17.55
C ALA A 521 -21.10 -13.60 16.61
N MET A 522 -20.73 -13.62 15.32
CA MET A 522 -21.24 -14.57 14.31
C MET A 522 -20.30 -15.79 14.22
N TYR A 523 -20.86 -16.98 14.01
CA TYR A 523 -20.07 -18.23 13.98
C TYR A 523 -19.33 -18.42 12.65
N ASN A 524 -19.98 -18.13 11.52
CA ASN A 524 -19.35 -18.24 10.22
C ASN A 524 -18.33 -17.10 10.00
N PRO A 525 -17.12 -17.37 9.48
CA PRO A 525 -16.23 -16.33 9.01
C PRO A 525 -16.71 -15.73 7.68
N VAL A 526 -16.38 -14.47 7.44
CA VAL A 526 -16.40 -13.86 6.10
C VAL A 526 -15.16 -14.35 5.35
N GLN A 527 -15.38 -14.95 4.18
CA GLN A 527 -14.35 -15.47 3.28
C GLN A 527 -14.12 -14.52 2.10
N PRO A 528 -12.93 -14.52 1.49
CA PRO A 528 -12.61 -13.62 0.40
C PRO A 528 -13.22 -14.11 -0.93
N MET A 529 -13.38 -13.19 -1.87
CA MET A 529 -13.83 -13.50 -3.23
C MET A 529 -12.85 -14.47 -3.90
N GLY A 530 -13.37 -15.58 -4.43
CA GLY A 530 -12.55 -16.66 -4.99
C GLY A 530 -11.88 -17.58 -3.95
N GLY A 531 -12.04 -17.33 -2.64
CA GLY A 531 -11.50 -18.18 -1.58
C GLY A 531 -9.97 -18.14 -1.40
N LYS A 532 -9.30 -17.16 -2.03
CA LYS A 532 -7.85 -16.92 -1.96
C LYS A 532 -7.57 -15.40 -1.95
N PRO A 533 -6.43 -14.93 -1.40
CA PRO A 533 -5.95 -13.57 -1.65
C PRO A 533 -5.66 -13.33 -3.14
N ILE A 534 -5.68 -12.05 -3.53
CA ILE A 534 -5.38 -11.59 -4.89
C ILE A 534 -3.93 -11.14 -5.08
N VAL A 535 -3.22 -10.86 -3.98
CA VAL A 535 -1.80 -10.47 -3.93
C VAL A 535 -1.18 -11.17 -2.73
N VAL A 536 -0.02 -11.81 -2.89
CA VAL A 536 0.72 -12.44 -1.78
C VAL A 536 2.22 -12.16 -1.87
N ARG A 537 2.79 -11.57 -0.83
CA ARG A 537 4.25 -11.40 -0.67
C ARG A 537 4.73 -12.15 0.56
N THR A 538 5.72 -13.01 0.34
CA THR A 538 6.46 -13.76 1.36
C THR A 538 7.93 -13.73 0.99
N ASN A 539 8.83 -13.97 1.95
CA ASN A 539 10.29 -13.93 1.74
C ASN A 539 10.81 -12.58 1.21
N VAL A 540 10.10 -11.49 1.53
CA VAL A 540 10.52 -10.10 1.31
C VAL A 540 10.85 -9.46 2.67
N GLU A 541 11.70 -8.43 2.65
CA GLU A 541 12.12 -7.76 3.90
C GLU A 541 11.00 -6.88 4.49
N TYR A 542 10.11 -6.36 3.64
CA TYR A 542 9.00 -5.47 3.99
C TYR A 542 7.68 -6.20 4.33
N GLN A 543 6.78 -5.47 4.99
CA GLN A 543 5.37 -5.79 5.13
C GLN A 543 4.49 -4.68 4.54
N PHE A 544 3.28 -5.03 4.10
CA PHE A 544 2.29 -4.06 3.62
C PHE A 544 1.65 -3.30 4.80
N THR A 545 1.47 -1.98 4.66
CA THR A 545 0.93 -1.10 5.71
C THR A 545 -0.33 -0.34 5.29
N GLN A 546 -0.48 0.00 4.01
CA GLN A 546 -1.52 0.90 3.49
C GLN A 546 -1.91 0.47 2.06
N LEU A 547 -3.15 0.75 1.64
CA LEU A 547 -3.69 0.39 0.32
C LEU A 547 -4.73 1.39 -0.17
N VAL A 548 -4.58 1.83 -1.42
CA VAL A 548 -5.67 2.43 -2.20
C VAL A 548 -5.79 1.76 -3.56
N VAL A 549 -6.98 1.82 -4.17
CA VAL A 549 -7.28 1.15 -5.45
C VAL A 549 -7.99 2.12 -6.40
N ASP A 550 -7.47 2.27 -7.62
CA ASP A 550 -8.12 3.00 -8.70
C ASP A 550 -8.75 2.04 -9.72
N ARG A 551 -9.91 2.41 -10.28
CA ARG A 551 -10.65 1.67 -11.30
C ARG A 551 -10.41 2.33 -12.65
N VAL A 552 -9.35 1.90 -13.33
CA VAL A 552 -8.83 2.55 -14.54
C VAL A 552 -9.51 2.01 -15.79
N GLU A 553 -9.94 2.89 -16.68
CA GLU A 553 -10.43 2.54 -18.02
C GLU A 553 -9.26 2.40 -19.01
N ALA A 554 -9.23 1.30 -19.76
CA ALA A 554 -8.24 0.94 -20.77
C ALA A 554 -8.94 0.63 -22.11
N GLU A 555 -8.17 0.34 -23.16
CA GLU A 555 -8.69 0.03 -24.51
C GLU A 555 -9.54 -1.26 -24.57
N ASP A 556 -9.22 -2.25 -23.72
CA ASP A 556 -9.86 -3.57 -23.70
C ASP A 556 -10.82 -3.79 -22.51
N GLY A 557 -10.89 -2.88 -21.54
CA GLY A 557 -11.77 -3.04 -20.38
C GLY A 557 -11.51 -2.05 -19.23
N GLN A 558 -11.88 -2.45 -18.01
CA GLN A 558 -11.59 -1.70 -16.79
C GLN A 558 -10.82 -2.56 -15.79
N TYR A 559 -9.72 -2.02 -15.26
CA TYR A 559 -8.76 -2.72 -14.42
C TYR A 559 -8.65 -2.10 -13.03
N ASP A 560 -8.44 -2.94 -12.02
CA ASP A 560 -8.10 -2.49 -10.67
C ASP A 560 -6.58 -2.33 -10.55
N VAL A 561 -6.14 -1.09 -10.28
CA VAL A 561 -4.74 -0.78 -10.00
C VAL A 561 -4.60 -0.41 -8.52
N MET A 562 -3.90 -1.27 -7.79
CA MET A 562 -3.59 -1.10 -6.37
C MET A 562 -2.27 -0.34 -6.22
N PHE A 563 -2.27 0.64 -5.33
CA PHE A 563 -1.06 1.26 -4.80
C PHE A 563 -0.89 0.78 -3.35
N ILE A 564 0.19 0.03 -3.08
CA ILE A 564 0.40 -0.69 -1.81
C ILE A 564 1.60 -0.08 -1.09
N GLY A 565 1.39 0.47 0.10
CA GLY A 565 2.43 1.04 0.96
C GLY A 565 3.12 0.00 1.84
N THR A 566 4.35 0.30 2.28
CA THR A 566 5.20 -0.62 3.04
C THR A 566 5.82 0.00 4.30
N ASP A 567 6.27 -0.86 5.21
CA ASP A 567 7.06 -0.51 6.42
C ASP A 567 8.46 0.07 6.10
N LEU A 568 8.94 -0.08 4.86
CA LEU A 568 10.25 0.43 4.39
C LEU A 568 10.18 1.72 3.55
N GLY A 569 9.02 2.35 3.41
CA GLY A 569 8.90 3.62 2.66
C GLY A 569 8.91 3.45 1.14
N THR A 570 8.43 2.29 0.67
CA THR A 570 8.21 2.00 -0.77
C THR A 570 6.72 1.85 -1.08
N VAL A 571 6.32 2.21 -2.31
CA VAL A 571 5.00 1.92 -2.86
C VAL A 571 5.13 0.95 -4.03
N LEU A 572 4.35 -0.13 -4.00
CA LEU A 572 4.17 -1.03 -5.14
C LEU A 572 2.95 -0.60 -5.96
N LYS A 573 3.08 -0.51 -7.28
CA LYS A 573 1.96 -0.41 -8.21
C LYS A 573 1.66 -1.79 -8.79
N VAL A 574 0.46 -2.31 -8.56
CA VAL A 574 0.04 -3.67 -8.96
C VAL A 574 -1.30 -3.61 -9.67
N VAL A 575 -1.38 -4.16 -10.89
CA VAL A 575 -2.66 -4.36 -11.58
C VAL A 575 -3.12 -5.81 -11.43
N THR A 576 -4.43 -6.04 -11.33
CA THR A 576 -5.04 -7.38 -11.41
C THR A 576 -5.74 -7.59 -12.73
N ILE A 577 -5.45 -8.72 -13.40
CA ILE A 577 -5.83 -8.99 -14.79
C ILE A 577 -6.61 -10.32 -14.86
N PRO A 578 -7.86 -10.34 -15.35
CA PRO A 578 -8.62 -11.59 -15.50
C PRO A 578 -8.01 -12.52 -16.55
N ARG A 579 -7.66 -13.75 -16.14
CA ARG A 579 -7.04 -14.75 -17.01
C ARG A 579 -8.08 -15.40 -17.91
N GLU A 580 -8.85 -16.32 -17.36
CA GLU A 580 -9.98 -16.98 -18.05
C GLU A 580 -11.35 -16.49 -17.56
N SER A 581 -11.43 -16.04 -16.30
CA SER A 581 -12.67 -15.52 -15.70
C SER A 581 -12.38 -14.45 -14.65
N TRP A 582 -13.41 -13.69 -14.27
CA TRP A 582 -13.34 -12.71 -13.17
C TRP A 582 -13.07 -13.31 -11.77
N HIS A 583 -13.01 -14.64 -11.64
CA HIS A 583 -12.65 -15.34 -10.41
C HIS A 583 -11.19 -15.86 -10.42
N ASP A 584 -10.48 -15.75 -11.55
CA ASP A 584 -9.05 -16.06 -11.63
C ASP A 584 -8.27 -14.86 -12.17
N LEU A 585 -7.67 -14.12 -11.23
CA LEU A 585 -6.92 -12.90 -11.46
C LEU A 585 -5.42 -13.20 -11.43
N GLU A 586 -4.70 -12.74 -12.45
CA GLU A 586 -3.24 -12.63 -12.48
C GLU A 586 -2.85 -11.31 -11.80
N GLU A 587 -1.92 -11.36 -10.85
CA GLU A 587 -1.31 -10.14 -10.30
C GLU A 587 -0.06 -9.74 -11.07
N VAL A 588 0.03 -8.46 -11.46
CA VAL A 588 1.16 -7.91 -12.20
C VAL A 588 1.70 -6.71 -11.47
N VAL A 589 2.80 -6.91 -10.73
CA VAL A 589 3.59 -5.80 -10.17
C VAL A 589 4.26 -5.04 -11.31
N LEU A 590 3.72 -3.85 -11.58
CA LEU A 590 4.21 -2.94 -12.60
C LEU A 590 5.48 -2.25 -12.10
N GLU A 591 5.43 -1.70 -10.89
CA GLU A 591 6.44 -0.76 -10.40
C GLU A 591 6.68 -0.90 -8.88
N GLU A 592 7.92 -0.69 -8.43
CA GLU A 592 8.29 -0.48 -7.03
C GLU A 592 9.04 0.87 -6.92
N MET A 593 8.50 1.82 -6.16
CA MET A 593 9.09 3.15 -5.99
C MET A 593 9.46 3.42 -4.54
N THR A 594 10.69 3.86 -4.26
CA THR A 594 11.04 4.40 -2.94
C THR A 594 10.58 5.86 -2.83
N VAL A 595 9.68 6.15 -1.89
CA VAL A 595 8.98 7.46 -1.78
C VAL A 595 9.46 8.32 -0.61
N PHE A 596 10.28 7.77 0.29
CA PHE A 596 10.95 8.49 1.36
C PHE A 596 12.48 8.28 1.30
N ARG A 597 13.23 9.27 1.81
CA ARG A 597 14.70 9.29 1.72
C ARG A 597 15.39 8.18 2.52
N GLU A 598 14.78 7.81 3.64
CA GLU A 598 15.28 6.84 4.61
C GLU A 598 14.13 5.86 4.91
N PRO A 599 14.40 4.57 5.20
CA PRO A 599 13.34 3.58 5.41
C PRO A 599 12.45 3.96 6.60
N THR A 600 11.18 4.26 6.31
CA THR A 600 10.18 4.67 7.28
C THR A 600 8.82 4.11 6.86
N PRO A 601 7.96 3.64 7.78
CA PRO A 601 6.65 3.13 7.40
C PRO A 601 5.78 4.18 6.73
N ILE A 602 5.09 3.77 5.67
CA ILE A 602 3.97 4.54 5.11
C ILE A 602 2.77 4.34 6.02
N THR A 603 2.39 5.38 6.76
CA THR A 603 1.36 5.35 7.81
C THR A 603 0.01 5.92 7.37
N ALA A 604 -0.01 6.67 6.26
CA ALA A 604 -1.23 7.16 5.61
C ALA A 604 -1.08 7.12 4.08
N MET A 605 -2.19 6.87 3.37
CA MET A 605 -2.24 6.92 1.91
C MET A 605 -3.59 7.46 1.43
N GLU A 606 -3.58 8.44 0.52
CA GLU A 606 -4.80 9.03 -0.06
C GLU A 606 -4.69 9.22 -1.58
N LEU A 607 -5.82 9.05 -2.28
CA LEU A 607 -5.89 8.91 -3.75
C LEU A 607 -6.82 9.95 -4.39
N SER A 608 -6.26 10.99 -5.00
CA SER A 608 -7.07 11.89 -5.85
C SER A 608 -7.07 11.39 -7.29
N THR A 609 -8.16 10.72 -7.68
CA THR A 609 -8.42 10.39 -9.09
C THR A 609 -8.71 11.64 -9.93
N LYS A 610 -9.18 12.74 -9.30
CA LYS A 610 -9.42 14.04 -9.95
C LYS A 610 -8.12 14.77 -10.32
N GLN A 611 -7.13 14.77 -9.44
CA GLN A 611 -5.80 15.37 -9.68
C GLN A 611 -4.83 14.37 -10.34
N GLN A 612 -5.15 13.07 -10.34
CA GLN A 612 -4.29 11.97 -10.75
C GLN A 612 -2.97 11.93 -9.93
N GLN A 613 -3.12 12.08 -8.61
CA GLN A 613 -2.03 12.11 -7.62
C GLN A 613 -2.32 11.14 -6.47
N LEU A 614 -1.24 10.59 -5.91
CA LEU A 614 -1.23 9.86 -4.65
C LEU A 614 -0.48 10.68 -3.59
N TYR A 615 -1.02 10.74 -2.37
CA TYR A 615 -0.40 11.40 -1.21
C TYR A 615 -0.08 10.36 -0.13
N LEU A 616 1.05 10.52 0.54
CA LEU A 616 1.70 9.49 1.34
C LEU A 616 2.24 10.09 2.64
N GLY A 617 1.84 9.54 3.79
CA GLY A 617 2.25 9.99 5.12
C GLY A 617 3.28 9.06 5.77
N SER A 618 4.13 9.62 6.64
CA SER A 618 5.13 8.91 7.45
C SER A 618 5.55 9.73 8.67
N ASP A 619 6.42 9.20 9.53
CA ASP A 619 7.07 9.99 10.58
C ASP A 619 8.01 11.08 10.05
N LEU A 620 8.49 10.98 8.80
CA LEU A 620 9.47 11.91 8.21
C LEU A 620 8.83 13.09 7.46
N GLY A 621 7.50 13.09 7.30
CA GLY A 621 6.77 14.05 6.47
C GLY A 621 5.93 13.37 5.40
N ILE A 622 5.67 14.10 4.31
CA ILE A 622 4.66 13.76 3.30
C ILE A 622 5.30 13.70 1.90
N SER A 623 4.88 12.72 1.11
CA SER A 623 5.25 12.58 -0.30
C SER A 623 4.02 12.59 -1.21
N GLN A 624 4.17 13.22 -2.38
CA GLN A 624 3.18 13.29 -3.46
C GLN A 624 3.80 12.70 -4.73
N MET A 625 3.07 11.84 -5.45
CA MET A 625 3.51 11.31 -6.75
C MET A 625 2.34 11.08 -7.74
N PRO A 626 2.57 11.14 -9.07
CA PRO A 626 1.53 10.87 -10.06
C PRO A 626 1.24 9.37 -10.19
N LEU A 627 -0.01 9.04 -10.55
CA LEU A 627 -0.49 7.64 -10.69
C LEU A 627 0.11 6.89 -11.90
N HIS A 628 0.74 7.62 -12.84
CA HIS A 628 1.29 7.09 -14.08
C HIS A 628 2.58 7.82 -14.46
N ARG A 629 3.52 7.09 -15.07
CA ARG A 629 4.85 7.59 -15.46
C ARG A 629 5.28 7.03 -16.81
N CYS A 630 4.37 7.10 -17.79
CA CYS A 630 4.44 6.30 -19.03
C CYS A 630 5.76 6.44 -19.81
N GLU A 631 6.34 7.64 -19.83
CA GLU A 631 7.65 7.96 -20.44
C GLU A 631 8.80 7.09 -19.90
N VAL A 632 8.71 6.61 -18.65
CA VAL A 632 9.76 5.79 -18.01
C VAL A 632 9.84 4.41 -18.66
N TYR A 633 8.71 3.82 -19.06
CA TYR A 633 8.68 2.51 -19.72
C TYR A 633 9.53 2.52 -20.99
N GLY A 634 9.36 3.53 -21.85
CA GLY A 634 10.26 3.74 -22.98
C GLY A 634 9.69 4.51 -24.17
N LYS A 635 10.42 4.42 -25.28
CA LYS A 635 10.20 5.16 -26.53
C LYS A 635 9.96 4.25 -27.74
N ALA A 636 9.91 2.94 -27.55
CA ALA A 636 9.42 2.00 -28.55
C ALA A 636 8.01 1.48 -28.20
N CYS A 637 7.22 1.19 -29.24
CA CYS A 637 5.87 0.62 -29.09
C CYS A 637 5.87 -0.67 -28.24
N ALA A 638 6.85 -1.54 -28.43
CA ALA A 638 6.99 -2.80 -27.69
C ALA A 638 7.23 -2.58 -26.19
N GLU A 639 8.08 -1.60 -25.81
CA GLU A 639 8.37 -1.27 -24.41
C GLU A 639 7.12 -0.83 -23.65
N CYS A 640 6.21 -0.13 -24.36
CA CYS A 640 4.93 0.34 -23.85
C CYS A 640 3.88 -0.79 -23.77
N CYS A 641 3.77 -1.64 -24.80
CA CYS A 641 2.82 -2.76 -24.77
C CYS A 641 3.19 -3.80 -23.69
N LEU A 642 4.48 -4.13 -23.55
CA LEU A 642 5.00 -4.98 -22.48
C LEU A 642 4.81 -4.39 -21.07
N ALA A 643 4.46 -3.10 -20.94
CA ALA A 643 4.23 -2.49 -19.63
C ALA A 643 2.96 -3.02 -18.95
N ARG A 644 1.90 -3.33 -19.72
CA ARG A 644 0.58 -3.76 -19.20
C ARG A 644 0.01 -2.79 -18.13
N ASP A 645 0.34 -1.50 -18.22
CA ASP A 645 -0.12 -0.43 -17.30
C ASP A 645 -1.39 0.25 -17.86
N PRO A 646 -2.57 0.11 -17.21
CA PRO A 646 -3.83 0.66 -17.73
C PRO A 646 -3.82 2.17 -18.00
N TYR A 647 -2.98 2.94 -17.30
CA TYR A 647 -2.86 4.38 -17.50
C TYR A 647 -2.03 4.77 -18.74
N CYS A 648 -1.36 3.82 -19.40
CA CYS A 648 -0.36 4.08 -20.44
C CYS A 648 -0.64 3.33 -21.74
N ALA A 649 -0.46 4.01 -22.86
CA ALA A 649 -0.64 3.45 -24.20
C ALA A 649 0.33 4.11 -25.19
N TRP A 650 0.76 3.36 -26.20
CA TRP A 650 1.50 3.94 -27.32
C TRP A 650 0.56 4.84 -28.11
N ASP A 651 0.99 6.03 -28.53
CA ASP A 651 0.16 6.95 -29.33
C ASP A 651 0.52 7.02 -30.83
N GLY A 652 1.70 6.53 -31.17
CA GLY A 652 2.34 6.66 -32.49
C GLY A 652 3.78 7.16 -32.39
N THR A 653 4.14 7.82 -31.29
CA THR A 653 5.43 8.51 -31.09
C THR A 653 6.12 8.17 -29.78
N GLU A 654 5.39 8.02 -28.67
CA GLU A 654 5.96 7.58 -27.39
C GLU A 654 4.94 6.84 -26.51
N CYS A 655 5.39 6.33 -25.37
CA CYS A 655 4.51 5.73 -24.37
C CYS A 655 3.87 6.84 -23.52
N SER A 656 2.64 7.23 -23.85
CA SER A 656 1.95 8.37 -23.24
C SER A 656 0.68 7.95 -22.50
N ARG A 657 0.03 8.90 -21.83
CA ARG A 657 -1.14 8.61 -20.99
C ARG A 657 -2.34 8.15 -21.84
N TYR A 658 -2.98 7.06 -21.44
CA TYR A 658 -4.24 6.61 -22.00
C TYR A 658 -5.38 7.60 -21.73
N PHE A 659 -6.26 7.76 -22.72
CA PHE A 659 -7.42 8.64 -22.70
C PHE A 659 -8.51 8.06 -23.63
N PRO A 660 -9.71 7.71 -23.14
CA PRO A 660 -10.81 7.23 -23.98
C PRO A 660 -11.20 8.24 -25.08
N THR A 661 -10.76 7.98 -26.32
CA THR A 661 -10.87 8.95 -27.42
C THR A 661 -11.29 8.27 -28.72
N ALA A 662 -12.41 8.70 -29.31
CA ALA A 662 -13.02 8.09 -30.49
C ALA A 662 -12.25 8.26 -31.83
N LYS A 663 -10.94 8.57 -31.79
CA LYS A 663 -10.08 8.73 -32.97
C LYS A 663 -8.61 8.41 -32.65
N ARG A 664 -8.09 7.31 -33.23
CA ARG A 664 -6.87 7.22 -34.08
C ARG A 664 -6.53 5.76 -34.36
N ARG A 665 -5.98 5.47 -35.54
CA ARG A 665 -5.51 4.11 -35.93
C ARG A 665 -4.11 3.75 -35.40
N THR A 666 -3.50 4.63 -34.61
CA THR A 666 -2.09 4.54 -34.19
C THR A 666 -1.90 4.27 -32.71
N ARG A 667 -2.97 4.37 -31.91
CA ARG A 667 -2.93 4.02 -30.48
C ARG A 667 -2.92 2.51 -30.32
N ARG A 668 -2.12 2.02 -29.37
CA ARG A 668 -1.98 0.59 -29.04
C ARG A 668 -1.87 0.43 -27.54
N GLN A 669 -2.71 -0.44 -26.99
CA GLN A 669 -2.66 -0.88 -25.59
C GLN A 669 -3.11 -2.35 -25.52
N ASP A 670 -2.34 -3.18 -24.84
CA ASP A 670 -2.72 -4.57 -24.52
C ASP A 670 -2.36 -4.84 -23.07
N ILE A 671 -3.33 -4.65 -22.17
CA ILE A 671 -3.13 -4.94 -20.75
C ILE A 671 -3.17 -6.45 -20.52
N ARG A 672 -4.14 -7.14 -21.14
CA ARG A 672 -4.42 -8.54 -20.84
C ARG A 672 -3.29 -9.49 -21.19
N ASN A 673 -2.73 -9.39 -22.40
CA ASN A 673 -1.68 -10.31 -22.88
C ASN A 673 -0.31 -9.63 -22.89
N GLY A 674 -0.26 -8.33 -23.20
CA GLY A 674 0.98 -7.55 -23.32
C GLY A 674 1.83 -7.93 -24.53
N ASP A 675 1.23 -8.29 -25.66
CA ASP A 675 1.94 -8.77 -26.86
C ASP A 675 2.35 -7.65 -27.84
N PRO A 676 3.65 -7.38 -28.05
CA PRO A 676 4.10 -6.42 -29.06
C PRO A 676 3.92 -6.88 -30.50
N LEU A 677 3.86 -8.19 -30.77
CA LEU A 677 3.92 -8.72 -32.15
C LEU A 677 2.64 -8.42 -32.93
N SER A 678 1.47 -8.68 -32.31
CA SER A 678 0.17 -8.30 -32.86
C SER A 678 -0.09 -6.79 -32.83
N GLN A 679 0.41 -6.09 -31.81
CA GLN A 679 0.13 -4.67 -31.62
C GLN A 679 1.00 -3.79 -32.52
N CYS A 680 2.32 -3.95 -32.46
CA CYS A 680 3.31 -3.02 -33.02
C CYS A 680 3.73 -3.36 -34.47
N SER A 681 2.91 -4.10 -35.22
CA SER A 681 3.28 -4.67 -36.54
C SER A 681 3.76 -3.66 -37.59
N ASP A 682 3.38 -2.38 -37.51
CA ASP A 682 3.82 -1.31 -38.43
C ASP A 682 5.35 -1.14 -38.48
N LEU A 683 6.09 -1.56 -37.44
CA LEU A 683 7.56 -1.47 -37.42
C LEU A 683 8.19 -2.28 -38.56
N HIS A 684 7.62 -3.43 -38.89
CA HIS A 684 8.10 -4.34 -39.96
C HIS A 684 7.88 -3.84 -41.40
N HIS A 685 7.47 -2.58 -41.59
CA HIS A 685 7.41 -1.94 -42.91
C HIS A 685 8.39 -0.75 -43.07
N ASN A 686 9.10 -0.36 -42.01
CA ASN A 686 10.20 0.63 -42.08
C ASN A 686 11.59 0.04 -41.72
N ASP A 687 11.66 -1.25 -41.34
CA ASP A 687 12.90 -1.97 -40.99
C ASP A 687 13.96 -1.94 -42.13
N ASP A 688 13.53 -1.92 -43.40
CA ASP A 688 14.43 -1.94 -44.58
C ASP A 688 15.20 -0.62 -44.82
N LEU A 689 14.85 0.50 -44.17
CA LEU A 689 15.47 1.81 -44.43
C LEU A 689 15.86 2.64 -43.20
N GLU A 690 15.15 2.55 -42.06
CA GLU A 690 15.48 3.39 -40.88
C GLU A 690 15.51 2.63 -39.53
N GLY A 691 14.95 1.42 -39.45
CA GLY A 691 14.78 0.67 -38.19
C GLY A 691 16.06 0.34 -37.42
N TYR A 692 17.20 0.20 -38.10
CA TYR A 692 18.49 -0.14 -37.48
C TYR A 692 19.19 1.00 -36.72
N SER A 693 18.68 2.23 -36.76
CA SER A 693 19.43 3.44 -36.35
C SER A 693 19.44 3.79 -34.85
N SER A 694 18.75 3.04 -33.99
CA SER A 694 18.51 3.42 -32.58
C SER A 694 19.27 2.61 -31.51
N VAL A 695 19.90 1.48 -31.88
CA VAL A 695 20.67 0.66 -30.93
C VAL A 695 22.07 1.25 -30.75
N GLU A 696 22.38 1.76 -29.56
CA GLU A 696 23.68 2.37 -29.27
C GLU A 696 24.84 1.40 -29.58
N GLU A 697 25.88 1.90 -30.26
CA GLU A 697 27.11 1.16 -30.53
C GLU A 697 28.27 1.70 -29.69
N ARG A 698 28.76 0.88 -28.75
CA ARG A 698 29.79 1.22 -27.76
C ARG A 698 31.08 0.46 -28.08
N SER A 699 32.11 1.17 -28.54
CA SER A 699 33.45 0.57 -28.72
C SER A 699 34.17 0.44 -27.37
N VAL A 700 34.68 -0.75 -27.06
CA VAL A 700 35.40 -1.06 -25.83
C VAL A 700 36.72 -1.74 -26.16
N TYR A 701 37.79 -1.38 -25.45
CA TYR A 701 39.12 -1.93 -25.65
C TYR A 701 39.51 -2.75 -24.42
N GLY A 702 39.95 -3.99 -24.65
CA GLY A 702 40.47 -4.87 -23.61
C GLY A 702 41.91 -5.27 -23.88
N VAL A 703 42.65 -5.67 -22.85
CA VAL A 703 44.02 -6.18 -22.99
C VAL A 703 44.01 -7.70 -22.89
N GLU A 704 44.78 -8.36 -23.72
CA GLU A 704 44.97 -9.82 -23.66
C GLU A 704 45.40 -10.29 -22.25
N ASN A 705 44.78 -11.37 -21.77
CA ASN A 705 44.82 -11.88 -20.39
C ASN A 705 44.19 -11.00 -19.30
N SER A 706 43.65 -9.80 -19.61
CA SER A 706 42.85 -9.05 -18.63
C SER A 706 41.42 -9.58 -18.55
N SER A 707 40.74 -9.31 -17.43
CA SER A 707 39.28 -9.42 -17.35
C SER A 707 38.60 -8.25 -18.07
N MET A 708 37.37 -8.44 -18.53
CA MET A 708 36.53 -7.42 -19.16
C MET A 708 35.06 -7.63 -18.77
N PHE A 709 34.34 -6.57 -18.45
CA PHE A 709 32.90 -6.61 -18.20
C PHE A 709 32.14 -5.82 -19.27
N LEU A 710 31.34 -6.53 -20.05
CA LEU A 710 30.46 -5.96 -21.07
C LEU A 710 29.11 -5.66 -20.42
N GLU A 711 29.02 -4.47 -19.84
CA GLU A 711 27.84 -3.91 -19.20
C GLU A 711 26.65 -3.84 -20.18
N CYS A 712 25.51 -4.42 -19.76
CA CYS A 712 24.22 -4.28 -20.43
C CYS A 712 23.12 -4.65 -19.43
N SER A 713 22.15 -3.77 -19.18
CA SER A 713 21.03 -4.02 -18.27
C SER A 713 19.69 -3.60 -18.88
N PRO A 714 18.66 -4.45 -18.81
CA PRO A 714 17.31 -4.07 -19.21
C PRO A 714 16.68 -3.16 -18.15
N LYS A 715 15.80 -2.24 -18.57
CA LYS A 715 14.92 -1.51 -17.63
C LYS A 715 14.03 -2.47 -16.83
N SER A 716 13.43 -3.45 -17.53
CA SER A 716 12.56 -4.45 -16.92
C SER A 716 13.36 -5.46 -16.10
N GLN A 717 13.07 -5.57 -14.80
CA GLN A 717 13.67 -6.57 -13.91
C GLN A 717 13.14 -8.00 -14.19
N ARG A 718 12.05 -8.12 -14.96
CA ARG A 718 11.47 -9.36 -15.46
C ARG A 718 12.15 -9.86 -16.73
N ALA A 719 12.72 -8.95 -17.52
CA ALA A 719 13.42 -9.31 -18.75
C ALA A 719 14.68 -10.14 -18.45
N LEU A 720 14.99 -11.05 -19.36
CA LEU A 720 16.18 -11.89 -19.35
C LEU A 720 17.18 -11.37 -20.38
N ILE A 721 18.47 -11.42 -20.07
CA ILE A 721 19.54 -10.94 -20.96
C ILE A 721 20.04 -12.10 -21.82
N TYR A 722 20.07 -11.87 -23.13
CA TYR A 722 20.58 -12.79 -24.14
C TYR A 722 21.71 -12.11 -24.94
N TRP A 723 22.77 -12.85 -25.26
CA TRP A 723 23.94 -12.30 -25.95
C TRP A 723 24.31 -13.13 -27.19
N GLN A 724 24.71 -12.42 -28.25
CA GLN A 724 25.32 -13.03 -29.43
C GLN A 724 26.66 -12.35 -29.76
N LEU A 725 27.67 -13.13 -30.12
CA LEU A 725 28.93 -12.65 -30.65
C LEU A 725 28.94 -12.77 -32.18
N GLN A 726 29.23 -11.66 -32.87
CA GLN A 726 29.60 -11.63 -34.28
C GLN A 726 31.11 -11.39 -34.38
N ARG A 727 31.85 -12.34 -34.97
CA ARG A 727 33.31 -12.27 -35.05
C ARG A 727 33.79 -11.44 -36.26
N PRO A 728 35.00 -10.86 -36.23
CA PRO A 728 35.61 -10.24 -37.40
C PRO A 728 35.67 -11.24 -38.57
N ASN A 729 35.25 -10.79 -39.74
CA ASN A 729 35.11 -11.59 -40.96
C ASN A 729 34.04 -12.71 -40.89
N ASP A 730 33.10 -12.65 -39.92
CA ASP A 730 31.97 -13.59 -39.82
C ASP A 730 30.63 -12.83 -39.93
N GLU A 731 29.84 -13.18 -40.94
CA GLU A 731 28.46 -12.70 -41.12
C GLU A 731 27.53 -13.28 -40.04
N ARG A 732 27.87 -14.43 -39.46
CA ARG A 732 26.98 -15.19 -38.58
C ARG A 732 27.13 -14.76 -37.12
N LYS A 733 26.02 -14.30 -36.54
CA LYS A 733 25.88 -14.15 -35.09
C LYS A 733 25.84 -15.54 -34.42
N HIS A 734 26.69 -15.74 -33.43
CA HIS A 734 26.79 -16.96 -32.64
C HIS A 734 26.30 -16.70 -31.21
N GLU A 735 25.47 -17.59 -30.66
CA GLU A 735 25.05 -17.53 -29.25
C GLU A 735 26.27 -17.72 -28.32
N ILE A 736 26.34 -16.95 -27.24
CA ILE A 736 27.45 -17.04 -26.29
C ILE A 736 27.22 -18.18 -25.30
N VAL A 737 27.94 -19.28 -25.51
CA VAL A 737 27.99 -20.40 -24.56
C VAL A 737 28.77 -19.98 -23.30
N ILE A 738 28.16 -20.19 -22.15
CA ILE A 738 28.74 -19.92 -20.82
C ILE A 738 29.74 -21.04 -20.47
N ASP A 739 30.96 -20.67 -20.09
CA ASP A 739 32.07 -21.57 -19.74
C ASP A 739 32.78 -21.10 -18.45
N GLU A 740 33.93 -21.70 -18.09
CA GLU A 740 34.67 -21.28 -16.87
C GLU A 740 35.27 -19.86 -16.95
N ARG A 741 35.29 -19.26 -18.14
CA ARG A 741 35.90 -17.97 -18.46
C ARG A 741 34.87 -16.89 -18.77
N LEU A 742 33.68 -17.27 -19.25
CA LEU A 742 32.54 -16.42 -19.62
C LEU A 742 31.41 -16.64 -18.61
N SER A 743 31.12 -15.66 -17.75
CA SER A 743 30.01 -15.74 -16.80
C SER A 743 29.01 -14.60 -16.99
N LEU A 744 27.74 -14.97 -17.23
CA LEU A 744 26.62 -14.02 -17.32
C LEU A 744 26.28 -13.45 -15.94
N THR A 745 25.96 -12.16 -15.87
CA THR A 745 25.42 -11.50 -14.67
C THR A 745 24.12 -10.77 -15.01
N GLY A 746 23.35 -10.35 -13.99
CA GLY A 746 22.14 -9.53 -14.19
C GLY A 746 22.41 -8.10 -14.70
N GLN A 747 23.67 -7.71 -14.92
CA GLN A 747 24.08 -6.39 -15.40
C GLN A 747 25.01 -6.47 -16.63
N GLY A 748 25.27 -7.65 -17.19
CA GLY A 748 26.13 -7.80 -18.36
C GLY A 748 26.86 -9.15 -18.46
N LEU A 749 27.86 -9.21 -19.32
CA LEU A 749 28.72 -10.39 -19.52
C LEU A 749 30.13 -10.15 -18.96
N LEU A 750 30.57 -10.99 -18.01
CA LEU A 750 31.94 -10.97 -17.51
C LEU A 750 32.80 -11.98 -18.27
N ILE A 751 33.83 -11.48 -18.95
CA ILE A 751 34.92 -12.27 -19.54
C ILE A 751 36.09 -12.22 -18.57
N ARG A 752 36.40 -13.34 -17.90
CA ARG A 752 37.41 -13.44 -16.84
C ARG A 752 38.85 -13.30 -17.34
N SER A 753 39.11 -13.74 -18.58
CA SER A 753 40.39 -13.60 -19.26
C SER A 753 40.16 -13.44 -20.76
N LEU A 754 40.64 -12.34 -21.33
CA LEU A 754 40.55 -12.02 -22.75
C LEU A 754 41.61 -12.76 -23.58
N THR A 755 41.19 -13.25 -24.74
CA THR A 755 42.02 -13.79 -25.81
C THR A 755 41.78 -13.00 -27.09
N GLN A 756 42.70 -13.04 -28.05
CA GLN A 756 42.50 -12.30 -29.31
C GLN A 756 41.20 -12.70 -30.06
N ALA A 757 40.74 -13.95 -29.86
CA ALA A 757 39.53 -14.52 -30.46
C ALA A 757 38.20 -14.00 -29.86
N ASP A 758 38.26 -13.24 -28.76
CA ASP A 758 37.09 -12.58 -28.16
C ASP A 758 36.80 -11.20 -28.80
N SER A 759 37.65 -10.73 -29.71
CA SER A 759 37.39 -9.51 -30.48
C SER A 759 36.15 -9.71 -31.38
N GLY A 760 35.27 -8.70 -31.46
CA GLY A 760 34.05 -8.77 -32.27
C GLY A 760 32.93 -7.85 -31.77
N VAL A 761 31.76 -7.92 -32.41
CA VAL A 761 30.57 -7.19 -32.01
C VAL A 761 29.68 -8.09 -31.16
N TYR A 762 29.50 -7.71 -29.90
CA TYR A 762 28.59 -8.34 -28.95
C TYR A 762 27.24 -7.65 -29.06
N HIS A 763 26.21 -8.40 -29.45
CA HIS A 763 24.82 -7.93 -29.52
C HIS A 763 24.12 -8.35 -28.23
N CYS A 764 23.71 -7.38 -27.41
CA CYS A 764 22.92 -7.60 -26.20
C CYS A 764 21.43 -7.45 -26.51
N HIS A 765 20.61 -8.39 -26.02
CA HIS A 765 19.17 -8.40 -26.18
C HIS A 765 18.45 -8.64 -24.85
N ALA A 766 17.27 -8.03 -24.70
CA ALA A 766 16.30 -8.36 -23.66
C ALA A 766 15.25 -9.34 -24.21
N VAL A 767 14.80 -10.28 -23.38
CA VAL A 767 13.67 -11.17 -23.65
C VAL A 767 12.62 -11.00 -22.56
N GLU A 768 11.40 -10.58 -22.93
CA GLU A 768 10.28 -10.37 -22.01
C GLU A 768 8.97 -10.85 -22.69
N HIS A 769 8.21 -11.71 -22.00
CA HIS A 769 7.01 -12.40 -22.55
C HIS A 769 7.20 -13.05 -23.94
N GLY A 770 8.43 -13.47 -24.28
CA GLY A 770 8.77 -14.07 -25.58
C GLY A 770 9.13 -13.06 -26.68
N PHE A 771 8.93 -11.76 -26.46
CA PHE A 771 9.44 -10.71 -27.35
C PHE A 771 10.94 -10.51 -27.12
N ILE A 772 11.71 -10.30 -28.21
CA ILE A 772 13.17 -10.10 -28.17
C ILE A 772 13.50 -8.67 -28.64
N GLN A 773 13.98 -7.83 -27.74
CA GLN A 773 14.39 -6.44 -28.02
C GLN A 773 15.92 -6.33 -28.06
N PRO A 774 16.56 -5.76 -29.09
CA PRO A 774 17.97 -5.39 -29.03
C PRO A 774 18.16 -4.22 -28.05
N LEU A 775 19.13 -4.33 -27.14
CA LEU A 775 19.46 -3.29 -26.15
C LEU A 775 20.67 -2.46 -26.57
N GLN A 776 21.80 -3.11 -26.85
CA GLN A 776 23.07 -2.43 -27.13
C GLN A 776 23.99 -3.30 -27.99
N ARG A 777 24.82 -2.66 -28.82
CA ARG A 777 25.91 -3.29 -29.58
C ARG A 777 27.24 -2.85 -28.97
N ILE A 778 28.11 -3.81 -28.67
CA ILE A 778 29.41 -3.52 -28.05
C ILE A 778 30.51 -4.08 -28.94
N HIS A 779 31.29 -3.19 -29.58
CA HIS A 779 32.44 -3.58 -30.39
C HIS A 779 33.66 -3.72 -29.48
N LEU A 780 33.95 -4.96 -29.06
CA LEU A 780 35.11 -5.28 -28.25
C LEU A 780 36.34 -5.51 -29.16
N GLN A 781 37.40 -4.74 -28.93
CA GLN A 781 38.70 -4.97 -29.55
C GLN A 781 39.72 -5.41 -28.49
N VAL A 782 40.27 -6.61 -28.64
CA VAL A 782 41.36 -7.10 -27.78
C VAL A 782 42.71 -6.63 -28.33
N ILE A 783 43.52 -6.06 -27.46
CA ILE A 783 44.88 -5.56 -27.74
C ILE A 783 45.87 -6.62 -27.25
N PRO A 784 46.74 -7.19 -28.12
CA PRO A 784 47.78 -8.12 -27.72
C PRO A 784 48.68 -7.52 -26.64
N ALA A 785 49.04 -8.30 -25.62
CA ALA A 785 49.73 -7.79 -24.44
C ALA A 785 51.06 -7.07 -24.79
N GLN A 786 51.74 -7.51 -25.84
CA GLN A 786 53.03 -6.97 -26.29
C GLN A 786 52.89 -5.57 -26.94
N ARG A 787 51.71 -5.23 -27.49
CA ARG A 787 51.47 -3.93 -28.15
C ARG A 787 51.09 -2.81 -27.18
N VAL A 788 50.72 -3.13 -25.94
CA VAL A 788 50.32 -2.12 -24.94
C VAL A 788 51.45 -1.11 -24.68
N GLY A 789 52.70 -1.60 -24.57
CA GLY A 789 53.87 -0.73 -24.41
C GLY A 789 54.10 0.22 -25.59
N GLU A 790 53.97 -0.26 -26.83
CA GLU A 790 54.13 0.57 -28.04
C GLU A 790 53.08 1.69 -28.14
N LEU A 791 51.84 1.39 -27.74
CA LEU A 791 50.73 2.34 -27.74
C LEU A 791 50.92 3.44 -26.68
N LEU A 792 51.38 3.08 -25.47
CA LEU A 792 51.71 4.03 -24.41
C LEU A 792 52.89 4.96 -24.80
N LEU A 793 53.90 4.41 -25.47
CA LEU A 793 55.03 5.19 -25.99
C LEU A 793 54.58 6.18 -27.08
N ARG A 794 53.76 5.75 -28.05
CA ARG A 794 53.19 6.63 -29.08
C ARG A 794 52.27 7.73 -28.53
N ALA A 795 51.53 7.44 -27.45
CA ALA A 795 50.70 8.45 -26.78
C ALA A 795 51.55 9.59 -26.17
N SER A 796 52.82 9.34 -25.87
CA SER A 796 53.75 10.32 -25.29
C SER A 796 54.46 11.20 -26.35
N THR A 797 54.45 10.82 -27.64
CA THR A 797 55.17 11.55 -28.70
C THR A 797 54.32 12.57 -29.46
N ASN A 798 52.99 12.53 -29.34
CA ASN A 798 52.06 13.33 -30.15
C ASN A 798 51.24 14.36 -29.32
N ASP A 799 51.89 15.11 -28.41
CA ASP A 799 51.24 16.26 -27.74
C ASP A 799 51.56 17.58 -28.44
N LYS A 800 50.70 17.96 -29.41
CA LYS A 800 50.70 19.25 -30.09
C LYS A 800 49.29 19.82 -30.34
N ASP A 801 48.36 19.62 -29.41
CA ASP A 801 47.15 20.46 -29.33
C ASP A 801 46.57 20.51 -27.89
N PRO A 802 46.12 21.66 -27.35
CA PRO A 802 45.84 21.80 -25.91
C PRO A 802 44.35 21.66 -25.55
N SER A 803 43.93 20.50 -25.04
CA SER A 803 42.64 20.34 -24.35
C SER A 803 42.80 19.73 -22.93
N PRO A 804 42.82 20.56 -21.86
CA PRO A 804 43.08 20.07 -20.51
C PRO A 804 41.80 19.76 -19.71
N LYS A 805 41.58 18.47 -19.39
CA LYS A 805 40.96 18.01 -18.12
C LYS A 805 40.99 16.49 -17.88
N HIS A 806 40.81 15.66 -18.91
CA HIS A 806 40.67 14.20 -18.72
C HIS A 806 41.98 13.40 -18.58
N LYS A 807 43.14 13.90 -19.04
CA LYS A 807 44.40 13.14 -19.08
C LYS A 807 45.06 12.82 -17.71
N LEU A 808 44.63 13.43 -16.60
CA LEU A 808 45.36 13.35 -15.32
C LEU A 808 45.18 12.01 -14.57
N TRP A 809 43.94 11.51 -14.45
CA TRP A 809 43.63 10.32 -13.65
C TRP A 809 44.30 9.03 -14.15
N TYR A 810 44.42 8.88 -15.47
CA TYR A 810 44.98 7.69 -16.11
C TYR A 810 46.44 7.43 -15.71
N ARG A 811 47.23 8.49 -15.47
CA ARG A 811 48.67 8.34 -15.19
C ARG A 811 48.94 7.78 -13.80
N ASP A 812 48.10 8.13 -12.82
CA ASP A 812 48.20 7.61 -11.46
C ASP A 812 47.70 6.15 -11.38
N PHE A 813 46.71 5.78 -12.21
CA PHE A 813 46.23 4.39 -12.34
C PHE A 813 47.27 3.46 -13.00
N MET A 814 47.99 3.92 -14.03
CA MET A 814 49.07 3.13 -14.64
C MET A 814 50.18 2.79 -13.64
N SER A 815 50.48 3.69 -12.69
CA SER A 815 51.47 3.40 -11.62
C SER A 815 51.03 2.38 -10.56
N LEU A 816 49.81 1.83 -10.69
CA LEU A 816 49.30 0.71 -9.88
C LEU A 816 49.30 -0.63 -10.65
N LEU A 817 49.63 -0.62 -11.94
CA LEU A 817 49.63 -1.82 -12.81
C LEU A 817 51.05 -2.36 -13.09
N GLU A 818 52.07 -1.50 -13.08
CA GLU A 818 53.47 -1.95 -13.09
C GLU A 818 53.80 -2.58 -11.73
N HIS A 819 54.06 -3.89 -11.70
CA HIS A 819 54.35 -4.63 -10.46
C HIS A 819 55.72 -4.23 -9.86
N PRO A 820 55.78 -3.76 -8.60
CA PRO A 820 56.95 -3.90 -7.76
C PRO A 820 56.84 -5.19 -6.92
N ASP A 821 57.96 -5.72 -6.43
CA ASP A 821 57.95 -6.88 -5.54
C ASP A 821 57.08 -6.66 -4.29
N LEU A 822 56.47 -7.75 -3.79
CA LEU A 822 55.41 -7.72 -2.76
C LEU A 822 55.75 -6.92 -1.48
N ASN A 823 57.03 -6.76 -1.15
CA ASN A 823 57.50 -5.94 -0.03
C ASN A 823 57.28 -4.42 -0.21
N SER A 824 56.95 -3.96 -1.42
CA SER A 824 56.76 -2.54 -1.75
C SER A 824 55.40 -1.97 -1.33
N VAL A 825 54.36 -2.81 -1.25
CA VAL A 825 52.98 -2.36 -1.04
C VAL A 825 52.79 -1.78 0.36
N ASP A 826 53.33 -2.43 1.40
CA ASP A 826 53.27 -1.88 2.76
C ASP A 826 54.08 -0.60 2.93
N GLU A 827 55.22 -0.46 2.23
CA GLU A 827 56.01 0.79 2.28
C GLU A 827 55.29 1.94 1.54
N PHE A 828 54.51 1.63 0.50
CA PHE A 828 53.60 2.60 -0.13
C PHE A 828 52.44 2.98 0.79
N CYS A 829 51.78 2.01 1.43
CA CYS A 829 50.72 2.26 2.41
C CYS A 829 51.24 3.11 3.59
N GLU A 830 52.42 2.82 4.14
CA GLU A 830 53.09 3.63 5.16
C GLU A 830 53.40 5.05 4.66
N ARG A 831 53.87 5.22 3.41
CA ARG A 831 54.11 6.54 2.81
C ARG A 831 52.82 7.35 2.66
N VAL A 832 51.68 6.73 2.36
CA VAL A 832 50.36 7.38 2.33
C VAL A 832 49.90 7.74 3.75
N TRP A 833 49.96 6.80 4.70
CA TRP A 833 49.53 7.02 6.10
C TRP A 833 50.35 8.11 6.82
N LYS A 834 51.66 8.20 6.52
CA LYS A 834 52.56 9.27 6.99
C LYS A 834 52.29 10.62 6.33
N ARG A 835 51.62 10.66 5.16
CA ARG A 835 51.23 11.89 4.47
C ARG A 835 50.00 12.54 5.12
N GLU A 836 49.04 11.74 5.57
CA GLU A 836 47.84 12.23 6.26
C GLU A 836 48.10 12.69 7.70
N LYS A 837 49.09 12.09 8.39
CA LYS A 837 49.47 12.48 9.77
C LYS A 837 50.26 13.81 9.89
N LYS A 838 50.27 14.68 8.87
CA LYS A 838 50.78 16.06 8.98
C LYS A 838 49.64 17.06 9.25
N PRO A 839 49.54 17.64 10.47
CA PRO A 839 48.50 18.62 10.77
C PRO A 839 48.68 19.90 9.95
N LYS A 840 47.56 20.55 9.58
CA LYS A 840 47.56 21.79 8.81
C LYS A 840 48.17 22.94 9.61
N GLY A 841 49.39 23.36 9.24
CA GLY A 841 50.04 24.55 9.78
C GLY A 841 49.21 25.82 9.54
N LYS A 842 49.27 26.76 10.50
CA LYS A 842 48.53 28.02 10.46
C LYS A 842 48.96 28.88 9.26
N LYS A 843 48.01 29.57 8.62
CA LYS A 843 48.32 30.69 7.71
C LYS A 843 48.78 31.89 8.55
N THR A 844 49.93 32.46 8.22
CA THR A 844 50.31 33.83 8.58
C THR A 844 50.03 34.80 7.42
N PRO A 845 49.62 36.05 7.67
CA PRO A 845 49.55 37.08 6.63
C PRO A 845 50.94 37.54 6.16
N ARG A 846 51.00 38.11 4.95
CA ARG A 846 52.20 38.79 4.43
C ARG A 846 52.35 40.20 5.01
N VAL A 847 53.57 40.64 5.25
CA VAL A 847 54.00 42.05 5.15
C VAL A 847 55.32 42.09 4.37
N ASN A 848 55.57 43.18 3.63
CA ASN A 848 56.71 43.37 2.74
C ASN A 848 58.01 43.77 3.50
N PRO A 849 59.19 43.61 2.90
CA PRO A 849 60.46 44.00 3.53
C PRO A 849 60.74 45.51 3.46
N ALA A 850 61.11 46.10 4.60
CA ALA A 850 61.84 47.36 4.71
C ALA A 850 62.62 47.40 6.05
N ALA A 851 63.70 48.19 6.12
CA ALA A 851 64.68 48.20 7.22
C ALA A 851 64.16 48.82 8.55
N GLY A 852 64.84 48.54 9.67
CA GLY A 852 64.64 49.33 10.91
C GLY A 852 65.14 48.72 12.23
N VAL A 853 66.31 49.17 12.67
CA VAL A 853 66.95 49.00 14.00
C VAL A 853 66.00 49.34 15.19
N GLY A 854 66.14 48.69 16.37
CA GLY A 854 65.79 49.35 17.66
C GLY A 854 65.28 48.55 18.88
N THR A 855 66.18 47.86 19.60
CA THR A 855 66.23 47.73 21.10
C THR A 855 64.98 47.58 22.02
N LYS A 856 65.07 46.53 22.88
CA LYS A 856 64.87 46.48 24.36
C LYS A 856 63.49 46.21 25.04
N THR A 857 63.47 45.05 25.73
CA THR A 857 63.07 44.75 27.15
C THR A 857 61.61 44.73 27.64
N ASP A 858 61.21 43.52 28.05
CA ASP A 858 60.57 43.11 29.33
C ASP A 858 59.13 43.51 29.76
N LYS A 859 58.38 42.41 30.02
CA LYS A 859 57.49 42.12 31.17
C LYS A 859 56.05 42.68 31.25
N THR A 860 55.15 41.70 31.27
CA THR A 860 53.78 41.58 31.80
C THR A 860 53.62 41.93 33.29
N PRO A 861 52.39 41.91 33.87
CA PRO A 861 51.06 42.37 33.37
C PRO A 861 50.25 43.14 34.47
N GLN A 862 49.07 43.73 34.16
CA GLN A 862 47.88 43.68 35.05
C GLN A 862 46.56 44.29 34.52
N THR A 863 45.52 43.99 35.30
CA THR A 863 44.06 44.25 35.37
C THR A 863 43.39 45.57 34.88
N THR A 864 42.04 45.52 34.93
CA THR A 864 41.06 46.60 35.24
C THR A 864 40.67 47.68 34.22
N ALA A 865 39.49 47.46 33.61
CA ALA A 865 38.25 48.25 33.79
C ALA A 865 38.13 49.78 33.45
N GLN A 866 36.96 50.09 32.87
CA GLN A 866 36.03 51.20 33.20
C GLN A 866 36.11 52.62 32.57
N THR A 867 35.04 52.91 31.78
CA THR A 867 34.18 54.16 31.76
C THR A 867 34.44 55.38 30.86
N LEU A 868 33.31 55.98 30.43
CA LEU A 868 33.03 57.39 30.02
C LEU A 868 33.65 57.94 28.70
N GLN A 869 33.05 58.90 27.96
CA GLN A 869 31.63 59.16 27.60
C GLN A 869 31.51 60.29 26.51
N ASN A 870 30.38 60.35 25.78
CA ASN A 870 29.81 61.49 25.01
C ASN A 870 30.57 61.93 23.72
N LEU A 871 29.91 62.31 22.60
CA LEU A 871 29.03 63.48 22.41
C LEU A 871 27.96 63.37 21.25
N THR A 872 26.79 64.01 21.45
CA THR A 872 25.87 64.72 20.48
C THR A 872 25.29 64.11 19.16
N GLN A 873 24.04 63.64 19.23
CA GLN A 873 22.75 64.15 18.62
C GLN A 873 22.55 64.66 17.14
N ARG A 874 21.26 64.56 16.70
CA ARG A 874 20.51 65.17 15.54
C ARG A 874 20.52 64.45 14.16
N THR A 875 19.57 64.67 13.21
CA THR A 875 18.09 64.42 13.14
C THR A 875 17.48 64.89 11.79
N GLN A 876 16.67 64.04 11.11
CA GLN A 876 15.56 64.33 10.13
C GLN A 876 15.68 65.36 8.96
N ASN A 877 15.34 64.99 7.70
CA ASN A 877 14.05 65.32 6.99
C ASN A 877 14.00 65.10 5.44
N THR A 878 12.80 65.29 4.84
CA THR A 878 12.36 65.02 3.44
C THR A 878 12.43 66.22 2.45
N PRO A 879 12.13 66.04 1.13
CA PRO A 879 11.00 66.79 0.50
C PRO A 879 10.16 66.01 -0.58
N LYS A 880 9.33 66.70 -1.40
CA LYS A 880 8.19 66.16 -2.21
C LYS A 880 7.88 66.91 -3.55
N VAL A 881 7.43 66.17 -4.60
CA VAL A 881 6.45 66.59 -5.70
C VAL A 881 7.05 67.69 -6.66
N PRO A 882 6.53 68.19 -7.85
CA PRO A 882 5.18 68.24 -8.48
C PRO A 882 5.02 68.04 -10.06
N ILE A 883 3.80 68.28 -10.60
CA ILE A 883 3.36 68.64 -11.99
C ILE A 883 2.93 67.54 -13.03
N ASN A 884 1.99 67.91 -13.91
CA ASN A 884 1.21 67.17 -14.95
C ASN A 884 0.89 68.14 -16.14
N PRO A 885 0.70 67.71 -17.43
CA PRO A 885 -0.60 67.97 -18.11
C PRO A 885 -1.04 67.10 -19.34
N THR A 886 -2.32 66.68 -19.33
CA THR A 886 -3.43 66.87 -20.33
C THR A 886 -3.24 66.87 -21.88
N VAL A 887 -4.15 66.16 -22.62
CA VAL A 887 -4.98 66.56 -23.82
C VAL A 887 -5.20 65.48 -24.92
N GLN A 888 -6.49 65.11 -25.12
CA GLN A 888 -7.28 64.69 -26.33
C GLN A 888 -6.70 63.91 -27.55
N ILE A 889 -7.51 62.98 -28.09
CA ILE A 889 -8.19 63.07 -29.43
C ILE A 889 -9.25 61.94 -29.61
N LEU A 890 -10.29 62.18 -30.43
CA LEU A 890 -11.36 61.24 -30.83
C LEU A 890 -11.54 61.33 -32.37
N PRO A 891 -12.06 60.30 -33.09
CA PRO A 891 -13.46 60.44 -33.55
C PRO A 891 -14.27 59.15 -33.86
N LYS A 892 -15.57 59.20 -33.51
CA LYS A 892 -16.77 58.77 -34.29
C LYS A 892 -17.01 57.28 -34.64
N SER A 893 -18.27 56.79 -34.69
CA SER A 893 -19.58 57.31 -34.22
C SER A 893 -20.72 56.29 -34.38
N THR A 894 -21.90 56.59 -33.81
CA THR A 894 -23.23 55.95 -33.99
C THR A 894 -23.47 54.60 -33.29
N GLY A 895 -24.71 54.25 -32.90
CA GLY A 895 -25.90 55.11 -32.78
C GLY A 895 -27.26 54.39 -32.81
N LEU A 896 -28.31 55.08 -32.34
CA LEU A 896 -29.77 54.78 -32.45
C LEU A 896 -30.27 53.51 -31.68
N GLN A 897 -31.38 53.52 -30.89
CA GLN A 897 -32.31 54.61 -30.53
C GLN A 897 -33.24 54.26 -29.32
N ARG A 898 -33.27 55.11 -28.25
CA ARG A 898 -34.46 55.50 -27.40
C ARG A 898 -35.18 54.41 -26.53
N SER A 899 -35.77 54.63 -25.33
CA SER A 899 -36.06 55.81 -24.46
C SER A 899 -36.23 55.48 -22.96
N GLN A 900 -35.81 56.42 -22.09
CA GLN A 900 -36.41 56.97 -20.82
C GLN A 900 -37.10 56.05 -19.76
N ILE A 901 -36.85 56.10 -18.42
CA ILE A 901 -36.62 57.18 -17.39
C ILE A 901 -37.93 57.87 -16.93
N PRO A 902 -38.19 58.20 -15.63
CA PRO A 902 -37.35 58.25 -14.38
C PRO A 902 -37.89 57.36 -13.21
N GLY A 903 -37.37 57.35 -11.97
CA GLY A 903 -36.12 57.89 -11.39
C GLY A 903 -36.14 58.06 -9.84
N SER A 904 -34.96 57.94 -9.20
CA SER A 904 -34.32 58.85 -8.19
C SER A 904 -35.14 59.62 -7.13
N THR A 905 -34.72 59.85 -5.85
CA THR A 905 -33.64 59.36 -4.94
C THR A 905 -33.77 60.07 -3.56
N VAL A 906 -32.96 59.66 -2.55
CA VAL A 906 -32.24 60.55 -1.57
C VAL A 906 -32.86 60.95 -0.19
N ASN A 907 -32.12 60.54 0.86
CA ASN A 907 -31.76 61.18 2.16
C ASN A 907 -32.68 61.37 3.39
N THR A 908 -31.95 61.26 4.52
CA THR A 908 -31.98 61.99 5.82
C THR A 908 -32.66 61.40 7.06
N GLU A 909 -32.04 61.71 8.20
CA GLU A 909 -32.30 61.26 9.57
C GLU A 909 -33.51 62.01 10.19
N SER A 910 -34.20 61.54 11.23
CA SER A 910 -33.67 61.58 12.61
C SER A 910 -34.61 61.00 13.70
N GLN A 911 -33.96 60.72 14.83
CA GLN A 911 -34.33 60.14 16.14
C GLN A 911 -35.75 60.31 16.75
N SER A 912 -36.10 59.33 17.60
CA SER A 912 -37.03 59.38 18.76
C SER A 912 -38.55 59.44 18.44
N ILE A 913 -39.49 59.00 19.29
CA ILE A 913 -39.56 58.86 20.76
C ILE A 913 -40.15 57.50 21.20
N LYS A 914 -39.81 57.03 22.42
CA LYS A 914 -40.36 55.83 23.10
C LYS A 914 -41.50 56.22 24.07
N PRO A 915 -42.48 55.35 24.38
CA PRO A 915 -42.37 54.67 25.68
C PRO A 915 -42.94 53.22 25.75
N ASP A 916 -42.51 52.48 26.76
CA ASP A 916 -43.05 51.17 27.17
C ASP A 916 -44.14 51.32 28.26
N THR A 917 -45.05 50.34 28.40
CA THR A 917 -45.51 49.82 29.71
C THR A 917 -46.28 48.49 29.58
N GLN A 918 -46.53 47.79 30.71
CA GLN A 918 -46.92 46.37 30.75
C GLN A 918 -48.05 46.08 31.77
N SER A 919 -48.67 44.89 31.64
CA SER A 919 -49.37 44.11 32.71
C SER A 919 -50.70 44.71 33.25
N THR A 920 -51.60 44.02 33.97
CA THR A 920 -51.64 42.70 34.67
C THR A 920 -52.98 41.96 34.36
N GLN A 921 -53.44 40.82 34.91
CA GLN A 921 -52.91 39.91 35.95
C GLN A 921 -53.22 38.39 35.72
N LYS A 922 -54.18 37.78 36.46
CA LYS A 922 -54.30 36.32 36.75
C LYS A 922 -55.63 36.00 37.49
N VAL A 923 -56.02 34.71 37.60
CA VAL A 923 -56.76 34.01 38.72
C VAL A 923 -58.02 33.17 38.36
N GLN A 924 -57.85 31.82 38.42
CA GLN A 924 -58.70 30.71 38.96
C GLN A 924 -60.15 30.37 38.45
N SER A 925 -60.61 29.17 38.84
CA SER A 925 -61.76 28.32 38.41
C SER A 925 -62.56 27.79 39.64
N PRO A 926 -63.53 26.81 39.64
CA PRO A 926 -64.20 25.94 38.61
C PRO A 926 -65.77 26.11 38.68
N PRO A 927 -66.74 25.13 38.68
CA PRO A 927 -66.82 23.68 38.32
C PRO A 927 -68.09 23.14 37.56
N GLU A 928 -68.02 21.84 37.18
CA GLU A 928 -69.03 20.74 37.03
C GLU A 928 -70.49 20.87 36.50
N SER A 929 -70.86 19.93 35.60
CA SER A 929 -71.93 18.90 35.80
C SER A 929 -71.93 17.82 34.68
N GLN A 930 -72.80 16.78 34.74
CA GLN A 930 -72.72 15.49 33.99
C GLN A 930 -73.87 15.34 32.94
N ARG A 931 -74.11 14.29 32.11
CA ARG A 931 -73.77 12.83 32.02
C ARG A 931 -73.91 12.41 30.50
N ALA A 932 -74.02 11.20 29.90
CA ALA A 932 -74.23 9.77 30.26
C ALA A 932 -73.82 8.78 29.10
N GLN A 933 -74.40 7.55 29.07
CA GLN A 933 -74.27 6.42 28.11
C GLN A 933 -75.64 5.64 28.03
N PRO A 934 -75.89 4.46 27.36
CA PRO A 934 -75.00 3.50 26.66
C PRO A 934 -75.54 2.77 25.37
N ASN A 935 -74.75 1.78 24.88
CA ASN A 935 -75.12 0.41 24.41
C ASN A 935 -74.86 -0.06 22.95
N GLN A 936 -74.95 -1.40 22.75
CA GLN A 936 -74.30 -2.23 21.71
C GLN A 936 -75.24 -2.72 20.57
N GLY A 937 -74.73 -3.19 19.41
CA GLY A 937 -75.50 -4.12 18.54
C GLY A 937 -75.12 -4.38 17.06
N LYS A 938 -74.34 -5.44 16.80
CA LYS A 938 -74.24 -6.33 15.60
C LYS A 938 -74.88 -5.98 14.21
N ARG A 939 -74.02 -6.07 13.16
CA ARG A 939 -74.18 -6.70 11.81
C ARG A 939 -75.48 -6.55 10.97
N GLY A 940 -75.30 -6.11 9.71
CA GLY A 940 -75.64 -6.94 8.53
C GLY A 940 -76.30 -6.28 7.30
N THR A 941 -75.73 -6.54 6.09
CA THR A 941 -76.41 -6.57 4.74
C THR A 941 -77.10 -5.28 4.21
N GLN A 942 -77.14 -4.94 2.91
CA GLN A 942 -76.45 -5.38 1.68
C GLN A 942 -76.74 -4.35 0.54
N THR A 943 -75.87 -4.22 -0.49
CA THR A 943 -76.18 -3.69 -1.86
C THR A 943 -76.67 -2.22 -2.01
N SER A 944 -76.55 -1.50 -3.15
CA SER A 944 -75.85 -1.70 -4.44
C SER A 944 -75.93 -0.42 -5.32
N GLN A 945 -74.89 -0.11 -6.13
CA GLN A 945 -74.91 0.75 -7.35
C GLN A 945 -75.25 2.26 -7.15
N ARG A 946 -74.77 3.25 -7.93
CA ARG A 946 -73.74 3.45 -9.00
C ARG A 946 -73.07 4.83 -8.66
N GLY A 947 -71.93 5.26 -9.18
CA GLY A 947 -70.99 4.74 -10.18
C GLY A 947 -69.81 5.74 -10.35
N PRO A 948 -68.73 5.38 -11.07
CA PRO A 948 -67.42 6.08 -11.05
C PRO A 948 -67.23 6.90 -12.36
N PRO A 949 -66.02 7.15 -12.97
CA PRO A 949 -64.61 6.90 -12.59
C PRO A 949 -63.64 8.10 -12.86
N ASN A 950 -62.30 8.02 -12.70
CA ASN A 950 -61.39 7.29 -11.78
C ASN A 950 -60.00 7.96 -11.86
N THR A 951 -59.23 7.88 -10.77
CA THR A 951 -57.76 7.97 -10.79
C THR A 951 -57.15 6.67 -10.26
N ALA A 952 -56.48 5.87 -11.12
CA ALA A 952 -55.55 4.80 -10.74
C ALA A 952 -54.84 4.16 -11.95
N LYS A 953 -53.50 4.11 -11.91
CA LYS A 953 -52.59 3.32 -12.75
C LYS A 953 -51.18 3.46 -12.12
N TRP A 954 -50.38 2.43 -11.87
CA TRP A 954 -50.48 0.99 -12.14
C TRP A 954 -49.92 0.17 -10.96
N LYS A 955 -50.36 -1.08 -10.82
CA LYS A 955 -49.50 -2.16 -10.28
C LYS A 955 -49.91 -3.50 -10.92
N GLN A 956 -48.92 -4.38 -11.10
CA GLN A 956 -49.06 -5.81 -11.40
C GLN A 956 -49.74 -6.21 -12.73
N LEU A 957 -48.92 -6.60 -13.71
CA LEU A 957 -49.30 -7.63 -14.68
C LEU A 957 -48.04 -8.38 -15.15
N GLN A 958 -47.89 -9.61 -14.71
CA GLN A 958 -46.84 -10.55 -15.11
C GLN A 958 -47.52 -11.85 -15.58
N GLU A 959 -46.78 -12.72 -16.27
CA GLU A 959 -47.21 -13.98 -16.89
C GLU A 959 -48.01 -13.92 -18.21
N ASN A 960 -47.81 -14.98 -19.01
CA ASN A 960 -48.42 -15.30 -20.31
C ASN A 960 -48.08 -14.33 -21.48
N LYS A 961 -47.53 -14.79 -22.63
CA LYS A 961 -47.80 -16.05 -23.35
C LYS A 961 -46.58 -16.61 -24.12
N ARG A 962 -46.62 -17.92 -24.42
CA ARG A 962 -45.81 -18.56 -25.48
C ARG A 962 -46.22 -18.07 -26.87
N GLY A 963 -45.26 -17.93 -27.80
CA GLY A 963 -45.45 -17.26 -29.10
C GLY A 963 -45.89 -18.14 -30.28
N ARG A 964 -45.78 -17.59 -31.51
CA ARG A 964 -45.84 -18.31 -32.80
C ARG A 964 -45.13 -17.53 -33.91
N ASN A 965 -44.73 -18.23 -34.98
CA ASN A 965 -43.79 -17.77 -36.01
C ASN A 965 -44.41 -16.89 -37.11
N ARG A 966 -43.60 -15.99 -37.70
CA ARG A 966 -43.52 -15.83 -39.16
C ARG A 966 -42.12 -15.32 -39.58
N ARG A 967 -41.66 -15.70 -40.78
CA ARG A 967 -40.35 -15.32 -41.36
C ARG A 967 -40.51 -14.15 -42.34
N THR A 968 -39.48 -13.29 -42.40
CA THR A 968 -38.96 -12.65 -43.62
C THR A 968 -37.49 -12.28 -43.41
N HIS A 969 -36.69 -12.20 -44.48
CA HIS A 969 -35.30 -11.71 -44.44
C HIS A 969 -35.26 -10.18 -44.38
N GLU A 970 -34.24 -9.62 -43.70
CA GLU A 970 -33.27 -8.73 -44.35
C GLU A 970 -31.98 -8.60 -43.50
N GLN A 971 -30.94 -7.96 -44.05
CA GLN A 971 -29.57 -7.98 -43.51
C GLN A 971 -29.10 -6.61 -42.96
N GLN A 972 -28.02 -6.67 -42.14
CA GLN A 972 -27.12 -5.56 -41.78
C GLN A 972 -27.70 -4.32 -41.07
N ARG A 973 -27.49 -4.25 -39.74
CA ARG A 973 -26.68 -3.20 -39.05
C ARG A 973 -26.80 -3.36 -37.51
N PRO A 974 -25.69 -3.40 -36.75
CA PRO A 974 -25.74 -3.29 -35.30
C PRO A 974 -25.81 -1.82 -34.85
N PRO A 975 -26.78 -1.41 -34.01
CA PRO A 975 -26.73 -0.15 -33.28
C PRO A 975 -25.86 -0.27 -32.01
N ARG A 976 -25.60 0.88 -31.36
CA ARG A 976 -24.84 1.01 -30.10
C ARG A 976 -25.65 0.59 -28.86
N SER A 977 -24.99 0.62 -27.70
CA SER A 977 -25.51 0.38 -26.33
C SER A 977 -25.77 -1.11 -25.99
N VAL A 978 -25.79 -1.54 -24.73
CA VAL A 978 -25.89 -0.78 -23.45
C VAL A 978 -24.74 -1.15 -22.50
#